data_AF-A0A4Z2HAM4-F1
#
_entry.id   AF-A0A4Z2HAM4-F1
#
_cell.length_a   1.000
_cell.length_b   1.000
_cell.length_c   1.000
_cell.angle_alpha   90.00
_cell.angle_beta   90.00
_cell.angle_gamma   90.00
#
_symmetry.space_group_name_H-M   'P 1'
#
loop_
_entity.id
_entity.type
_entity.pdbx_description
1 polymer ?
#
loop_
_entity_poly.entity_id
_entity_poly.type
_entity_poly.pdbx_seq_one_letter_code
_entity_poly.pdbx_strand_id
1 'polypeptide(L)'
;MAESDMSVRSSRELWTILMGRSALREQAQIEAELDRHWERLHQGLSYYKPPSSSSAGKVKENKDVAQPLKDFGLRISKLLALDEQQSVQLLQCYLQEDYRGTRNSLKVVLKDERQSQALLLKVAGYYYEERMCLLRCVLLLLTYFQDERHPYRAEYSNCVKKLEKDLVSRYQLQFENLFKAEAPTWETHGNLMTERQVSLWFMQCLREQSLLLEIIFLYHAYFEMSPADVLSFTKMFKVQGFGLRQTNRHLVDKSMDSLVDRIGYLSSLILVEGMDIDFLHKCALEDCTVQHQFSNANDVIKEMDQLLLTFGDIPHHGPVLLAWVLLRHTLRPDESLQADESILMITGKIGNTALQLGVFKYISTMLKGLGVSGNNCTASTAKMCIYGLLSFVITSFEEESLQTDGVATQCSHLIDAACEVLSAPSLAEVFWEMKPNMGLGMILDSAVGMFPHKIGPLLQLLTALLSNKSTVSKVYNVLDKMSYYTQVYKHKPNDIVSKDDETLWRRQTPKLLYPLGSGQTNLWMPQGVLGQVMIGGEQGYVVRWEHSYSSWTLFTCEVEMLLHVVSTADVIAQCARVKPILDLVHKIISTDWTVSDFINPPVDVIASCVNCLSVLAARMPGKVGMLGTASVWASLHHTGFLPFASSPLTSMPQCVSAEGMKAGNYGTLLVQIEQPRGEYAVTVAFLRLITTLVKGQLGSTQNKGLIPCVLLVLKEMLPTYHKWRYNTYGVRERIGRRVKAKPRLLSVAAGCLILELIHGILNLSPEGEDQAR
;
A
#
# COMPACT_ATOMS: atom_id res chain seq x y z
N MET A 1 -15.35 -46.26 -14.19
CA MET A 1 -16.49 -45.36 -13.92
C MET A 1 -16.20 -44.11 -14.73
N ALA A 2 -16.74 -44.16 -15.95
CA ALA A 2 -16.52 -43.33 -17.14
C ALA A 2 -15.06 -42.98 -17.48
N GLU A 3 -14.45 -43.77 -18.37
CA GLU A 3 -13.66 -43.20 -19.48
C GLU A 3 -14.64 -42.46 -20.39
N SER A 4 -15.26 -41.38 -19.92
CA SER A 4 -15.98 -40.49 -20.83
C SER A 4 -14.92 -39.60 -21.46
N ASP A 5 -14.77 -39.70 -22.77
CA ASP A 5 -13.96 -38.84 -23.65
C ASP A 5 -14.23 -37.33 -23.49
N MET A 6 -15.18 -36.93 -22.65
CA MET A 6 -15.36 -35.56 -22.20
C MET A 6 -14.83 -35.38 -20.78
N SER A 7 -13.52 -35.17 -20.66
CA SER A 7 -12.96 -34.52 -19.48
C SER A 7 -13.64 -33.15 -19.34
N VAL A 8 -14.55 -33.04 -18.37
CA VAL A 8 -15.09 -31.77 -17.92
C VAL A 8 -13.98 -31.10 -17.13
N ARG A 9 -13.44 -30.00 -17.65
CA ARG A 9 -12.47 -29.20 -16.92
C ARG A 9 -13.16 -28.26 -15.93
N SER A 10 -12.60 -28.20 -14.72
CA SER A 10 -13.04 -27.32 -13.65
C SER A 10 -12.64 -25.87 -13.93
N SER A 11 -13.30 -24.91 -13.26
CA SER A 11 -12.93 -23.50 -13.33
C SER A 11 -11.55 -23.25 -12.71
N ARG A 12 -11.17 -24.05 -11.70
CA ARG A 12 -9.84 -24.03 -11.09
C ARG A 12 -8.75 -24.49 -12.03
N GLU A 13 -8.99 -25.56 -12.79
CA GLU A 13 -8.06 -26.03 -13.80
C GLU A 13 -7.87 -24.97 -14.89
N LEU A 14 -8.97 -24.40 -15.41
CA LEU A 14 -8.91 -23.30 -16.37
C LEU A 14 -8.08 -22.13 -15.84
N TRP A 15 -8.36 -21.67 -14.61
CA TRP A 15 -7.60 -20.59 -13.99
C TRP A 15 -6.10 -20.91 -13.88
N THR A 16 -5.76 -22.15 -13.54
CA THR A 16 -4.37 -22.61 -13.45
C THR A 16 -3.68 -22.62 -14.81
N ILE A 17 -4.39 -23.04 -15.86
CA ILE A 17 -3.91 -23.02 -17.25
C ILE A 17 -3.63 -21.58 -17.68
N LEU A 18 -4.59 -20.67 -17.48
CA LEU A 18 -4.46 -19.29 -17.90
C LEU A 18 -3.33 -18.58 -17.14
N MET A 19 -3.14 -18.84 -15.84
CA MET A 19 -2.04 -18.23 -15.08
C MET A 19 -0.63 -18.60 -15.60
N GLY A 20 -0.46 -19.72 -16.31
CA GLY A 20 0.83 -20.13 -16.90
C GLY A 20 1.97 -20.39 -15.90
N ARG A 21 1.69 -20.45 -14.59
CA ARG A 21 2.72 -20.52 -13.52
C ARG A 21 3.43 -21.87 -13.41
N SER A 22 2.80 -22.96 -13.86
CA SER A 22 3.36 -24.32 -13.79
C SER A 22 4.15 -24.70 -15.04
N ALA A 23 3.65 -24.31 -16.22
CA ALA A 23 4.34 -24.36 -17.51
C ALA A 23 3.64 -23.40 -18.48
N LEU A 24 4.40 -22.68 -19.29
CA LEU A 24 3.83 -21.94 -20.41
C LEU A 24 3.23 -22.95 -21.41
N ARG A 25 2.02 -22.66 -21.87
CA ARG A 25 1.30 -23.41 -22.91
C ARG A 25 1.49 -22.70 -24.24
N GLU A 26 1.27 -23.43 -25.32
CA GLU A 26 1.23 -22.82 -26.64
C GLU A 26 0.04 -21.86 -26.75
N GLN A 27 0.23 -20.74 -27.46
CA GLN A 27 -0.80 -19.73 -27.70
C GLN A 27 -2.11 -20.33 -28.24
N ALA A 28 -2.02 -21.23 -29.23
CA ALA A 28 -3.17 -21.94 -29.79
C ALA A 28 -3.94 -22.79 -28.76
N GLN A 29 -3.25 -23.34 -27.75
CA GLN A 29 -3.89 -24.09 -26.68
C GLN A 29 -4.65 -23.14 -25.75
N ILE A 30 -4.09 -21.97 -25.42
CA ILE A 30 -4.77 -20.96 -24.61
C ILE A 30 -6.02 -20.45 -25.33
N GLU A 31 -5.92 -20.15 -26.62
CA GLU A 31 -7.07 -19.73 -27.45
C GLU A 31 -8.17 -20.81 -27.47
N ALA A 32 -7.81 -22.07 -27.70
CA ALA A 32 -8.76 -23.17 -27.71
C ALA A 32 -9.47 -23.37 -26.35
N GLU A 33 -8.76 -23.21 -25.23
CA GLU A 33 -9.36 -23.29 -23.89
C GLU A 33 -10.31 -22.12 -23.63
N LEU A 34 -9.94 -20.90 -24.03
CA LEU A 34 -10.79 -19.71 -23.91
C LEU A 34 -12.07 -19.85 -24.75
N ASP A 35 -11.95 -20.33 -25.98
CA ASP A 35 -13.11 -20.56 -26.85
C ASP A 35 -14.01 -21.69 -26.33
N ARG A 36 -13.41 -22.78 -25.83
CA ARG A 36 -14.17 -23.89 -25.24
C ARG A 36 -14.96 -23.47 -24.00
N HIS A 37 -14.40 -22.58 -23.18
CA HIS A 37 -14.99 -22.13 -21.93
C HIS A 37 -15.63 -20.74 -22.01
N TRP A 38 -15.76 -20.21 -23.22
CA TRP A 38 -16.32 -18.90 -23.53
C TRP A 38 -17.64 -18.62 -22.79
N GLU A 39 -18.62 -19.50 -22.99
CA GLU A 39 -19.97 -19.33 -22.42
C GLU A 39 -19.93 -19.29 -20.90
N ARG A 40 -19.01 -20.04 -20.27
CA ARG A 40 -18.84 -20.05 -18.81
C ARG A 40 -18.29 -18.70 -18.32
N LEU A 41 -17.29 -18.15 -19.00
CA LEU A 41 -16.70 -16.82 -18.68
C LEU A 41 -17.73 -15.71 -18.87
N HIS A 42 -18.46 -15.77 -19.98
CA HIS A 42 -19.50 -14.82 -20.34
C HIS A 42 -20.70 -14.84 -19.38
N GLN A 43 -21.13 -16.03 -18.92
CA GLN A 43 -22.21 -16.14 -17.94
C GLN A 43 -21.78 -15.81 -16.50
N GLY A 44 -20.50 -15.89 -16.17
CA GLY A 44 -20.01 -15.68 -14.80
C GLY A 44 -20.67 -16.64 -13.81
N LEU A 45 -21.09 -16.14 -12.64
CA LEU A 45 -21.74 -16.94 -11.61
C LEU A 45 -23.08 -17.53 -12.06
N SER A 46 -23.77 -16.92 -13.03
CA SER A 46 -25.02 -17.43 -13.61
C SER A 46 -24.82 -18.73 -14.40
N TYR A 47 -23.57 -19.12 -14.68
CA TYR A 47 -23.27 -20.46 -15.20
C TYR A 47 -23.74 -21.56 -14.25
N TYR A 48 -23.68 -21.33 -12.94
CA TYR A 48 -24.16 -22.25 -11.91
C TYR A 48 -25.67 -22.02 -11.69
N LYS A 49 -26.47 -22.88 -12.30
CA LYS A 49 -27.93 -22.74 -12.39
C LYS A 49 -28.62 -23.28 -11.13
N PRO A 50 -29.83 -22.80 -10.82
CA PRO A 50 -30.65 -23.39 -9.77
C PRO A 50 -31.17 -24.79 -10.16
N PRO A 51 -31.63 -25.60 -9.19
CA PRO A 51 -32.20 -26.92 -9.43
C PRO A 51 -33.42 -26.88 -10.35
N SER A 52 -33.62 -27.93 -11.15
CA SER A 52 -34.80 -28.04 -12.02
C SER A 52 -35.27 -29.48 -12.19
N SER A 53 -36.59 -29.67 -12.32
CA SER A 53 -37.19 -30.99 -12.54
C SER A 53 -36.64 -31.69 -13.78
N SER A 54 -36.32 -30.92 -14.83
CA SER A 54 -35.69 -31.43 -16.05
C SER A 54 -34.29 -31.98 -15.78
N SER A 55 -33.46 -31.25 -15.04
CA SER A 55 -32.10 -31.66 -14.69
C SER A 55 -32.09 -32.89 -13.78
N ALA A 56 -32.96 -32.91 -12.76
CA ALA A 56 -33.18 -34.08 -11.90
C ALA A 56 -33.58 -35.32 -12.70
N GLY A 57 -34.46 -35.16 -13.70
CA GLY A 57 -34.85 -36.25 -14.62
C GLY A 57 -33.66 -36.79 -15.40
N LYS A 58 -32.87 -35.90 -16.00
CA LYS A 58 -31.66 -36.29 -16.77
C LYS A 58 -30.62 -37.01 -15.91
N VAL A 59 -30.41 -36.60 -14.65
CA VAL A 59 -29.50 -37.30 -13.74
C VAL A 59 -30.00 -38.71 -13.43
N LYS A 60 -31.30 -38.89 -13.20
CA LYS A 60 -31.89 -40.21 -12.97
C LYS A 60 -31.70 -41.13 -14.17
N GLU A 61 -31.92 -40.62 -15.39
CA GLU A 61 -31.82 -41.39 -16.63
C GLU A 61 -30.38 -41.67 -17.09
N ASN A 62 -29.39 -40.89 -16.64
CA ASN A 62 -27.99 -41.03 -17.07
C ASN A 62 -27.39 -42.38 -16.66
N LYS A 63 -27.15 -43.30 -17.60
CA LYS A 63 -26.64 -44.65 -17.31
C LYS A 63 -25.13 -44.70 -17.03
N ASP A 64 -24.39 -43.64 -17.35
CA ASP A 64 -22.92 -43.60 -17.23
C ASP A 64 -22.46 -43.30 -15.80
N VAL A 65 -23.36 -42.80 -14.95
CA VAL A 65 -23.10 -42.48 -13.54
C VAL A 65 -23.75 -43.53 -12.65
N ALA A 66 -22.98 -44.09 -11.70
CA ALA A 66 -23.53 -45.08 -10.78
C ALA A 66 -24.49 -44.47 -9.75
N GLN A 67 -25.48 -45.26 -9.33
CA GLN A 67 -26.55 -44.82 -8.44
C GLN A 67 -26.08 -44.11 -7.17
N PRO A 68 -25.06 -44.60 -6.41
CA PRO A 68 -24.60 -43.90 -5.20
C PRO A 68 -24.06 -42.49 -5.48
N LEU A 69 -23.47 -42.25 -6.66
CA LEU A 69 -22.99 -40.93 -7.05
C LEU A 69 -24.12 -40.01 -7.49
N LYS A 70 -25.17 -40.56 -8.13
CA LYS A 70 -26.39 -39.80 -8.43
C LYS A 70 -27.07 -39.34 -7.15
N ASP A 71 -27.28 -40.26 -6.20
CA ASP A 71 -27.93 -39.96 -4.93
C ASP A 71 -27.14 -38.92 -4.14
N PHE A 72 -25.80 -39.03 -4.12
CA PHE A 72 -24.93 -38.03 -3.51
C PHE A 72 -24.95 -36.69 -4.26
N GLY A 73 -24.99 -36.71 -5.59
CA GLY A 73 -25.17 -35.51 -6.43
C GLY A 73 -26.47 -34.76 -6.14
N LEU A 74 -27.57 -35.48 -5.89
CA LEU A 74 -28.84 -34.87 -5.47
C LEU A 74 -28.75 -34.26 -4.05
N ARG A 75 -27.97 -34.87 -3.14
CA ARG A 75 -27.68 -34.28 -1.83
C ARG A 75 -26.86 -32.99 -1.96
N ILE A 76 -25.90 -32.94 -2.88
CA ILE A 76 -25.12 -31.74 -3.19
C ILE A 76 -26.03 -30.65 -3.75
N SER A 77 -26.86 -30.99 -4.73
CA SER A 77 -27.84 -30.08 -5.34
C SER A 77 -28.73 -29.44 -4.29
N LYS A 78 -29.26 -30.23 -3.35
CA LYS A 78 -30.06 -29.72 -2.23
C LYS A 78 -29.26 -28.79 -1.31
N LEU A 79 -28.03 -29.16 -0.91
CA LEU A 79 -27.22 -28.35 0.00
C LEU A 79 -26.81 -27.00 -0.60
N LEU A 80 -26.52 -26.96 -1.90
CA LEU A 80 -25.96 -25.80 -2.57
C LEU A 80 -26.97 -24.98 -3.38
N ALA A 81 -28.22 -25.44 -3.47
CA ALA A 81 -29.21 -24.96 -4.43
C ALA A 81 -28.60 -24.88 -5.85
N LEU A 82 -27.91 -25.95 -6.26
CA LEU A 82 -27.23 -26.07 -7.54
C LEU A 82 -27.97 -27.08 -8.43
N ASP A 83 -28.01 -26.83 -9.73
CA ASP A 83 -28.53 -27.74 -10.74
C ASP A 83 -28.00 -29.18 -10.55
N GLU A 84 -28.89 -30.16 -10.71
CA GLU A 84 -28.62 -31.56 -10.40
C GLU A 84 -27.51 -32.14 -11.28
N GLN A 85 -27.47 -31.82 -12.58
CA GLN A 85 -26.40 -32.23 -13.48
C GLN A 85 -25.07 -31.57 -13.10
N GLN A 86 -25.09 -30.28 -12.79
CA GLN A 86 -23.90 -29.55 -12.36
C GLN A 86 -23.38 -30.06 -11.01
N SER A 87 -24.26 -30.53 -10.13
CA SER A 87 -23.90 -31.10 -8.83
C SER A 87 -23.17 -32.44 -8.97
N VAL A 88 -23.60 -33.29 -9.90
CA VAL A 88 -22.89 -34.54 -10.24
C VAL A 88 -21.54 -34.25 -10.89
N GLN A 89 -21.50 -33.27 -11.80
CA GLN A 89 -20.28 -32.82 -12.47
C GLN A 89 -19.26 -32.26 -11.48
N LEU A 90 -19.71 -31.42 -10.54
CA LEU A 90 -18.90 -30.87 -9.46
C LEU A 90 -18.29 -31.97 -8.60
N LEU A 91 -19.09 -32.99 -8.24
CA LEU A 91 -18.60 -34.16 -7.51
C LEU A 91 -17.51 -34.89 -8.30
N GLN A 92 -17.69 -35.09 -9.60
CA GLN A 92 -16.70 -35.75 -10.46
C GLN A 92 -15.39 -34.96 -10.49
N CYS A 93 -15.44 -33.63 -10.66
CA CYS A 93 -14.25 -32.78 -10.61
C CYS A 93 -13.54 -32.88 -9.25
N TYR A 94 -14.29 -32.77 -8.14
CA TYR A 94 -13.74 -32.92 -6.80
C TYR A 94 -13.04 -34.27 -6.59
N LEU A 95 -13.67 -35.35 -7.08
CA LEU A 95 -13.12 -36.71 -6.97
C LEU A 95 -11.85 -36.90 -7.81
N GLN A 96 -11.70 -36.15 -8.90
CA GLN A 96 -10.51 -36.18 -9.75
C GLN A 96 -9.35 -35.35 -9.18
N GLU A 97 -9.65 -34.17 -8.64
CA GLU A 97 -8.62 -33.19 -8.26
C GLU A 97 -8.19 -33.30 -6.78
N ASP A 98 -9.18 -33.35 -5.87
CA ASP A 98 -8.97 -33.10 -4.44
C ASP A 98 -9.18 -34.34 -3.57
N TYR A 99 -9.94 -35.35 -4.05
CA TYR A 99 -10.18 -36.56 -3.28
C TYR A 99 -8.92 -37.45 -3.24
N ARG A 100 -8.36 -37.63 -2.04
CA ARG A 100 -7.16 -38.45 -1.80
C ARG A 100 -7.45 -39.93 -1.52
N GLY A 101 -8.71 -40.34 -1.48
CA GLY A 101 -9.10 -41.72 -1.22
C GLY A 101 -9.12 -42.60 -2.46
N THR A 102 -9.18 -43.92 -2.27
CA THR A 102 -9.34 -44.88 -3.36
C THR A 102 -10.82 -45.07 -3.74
N ARG A 103 -11.09 -45.72 -4.88
CA ARG A 103 -12.46 -46.08 -5.29
C ARG A 103 -13.18 -46.95 -4.25
N ASN A 104 -12.45 -47.82 -3.54
CA ASN A 104 -13.03 -48.68 -2.50
C ASN A 104 -13.35 -47.89 -1.23
N SER A 105 -12.48 -46.95 -0.82
CA SER A 105 -12.78 -46.09 0.32
C SER A 105 -13.96 -45.17 0.03
N LEU A 106 -14.12 -44.68 -1.21
CA LEU A 106 -15.26 -43.86 -1.58
C LEU A 106 -16.59 -44.59 -1.38
N LYS A 107 -16.67 -45.89 -1.73
CA LYS A 107 -17.87 -46.71 -1.48
C LYS A 107 -18.22 -46.80 0.00
N VAL A 108 -17.21 -46.85 0.88
CA VAL A 108 -17.41 -46.86 2.33
C VAL A 108 -17.89 -45.49 2.82
N VAL A 109 -17.23 -44.42 2.37
CA VAL A 109 -17.58 -43.03 2.71
C VAL A 109 -19.02 -42.68 2.31
N LEU A 110 -19.48 -43.13 1.13
CA LEU A 110 -20.85 -42.87 0.67
C LEU A 110 -21.91 -43.68 1.42
N LYS A 111 -21.53 -44.78 2.09
CA LYS A 111 -22.44 -45.61 2.89
C LYS A 111 -22.50 -45.17 4.36
N ASP A 112 -21.39 -44.66 4.90
CA ASP A 112 -21.35 -44.13 6.26
C ASP A 112 -21.88 -42.69 6.29
N GLU A 113 -22.97 -42.47 7.02
CA GLU A 113 -23.67 -41.17 7.00
C GLU A 113 -22.79 -40.02 7.52
N ARG A 114 -21.97 -40.26 8.55
CA ARG A 114 -21.08 -39.23 9.11
C ARG A 114 -19.99 -38.83 8.11
N GLN A 115 -19.35 -39.79 7.47
CA GLN A 115 -18.32 -39.55 6.45
C GLN A 115 -18.93 -38.93 5.19
N SER A 116 -20.13 -39.35 4.79
CA SER A 116 -20.90 -38.79 3.68
C SER A 116 -21.21 -37.31 3.90
N GLN A 117 -21.68 -36.94 5.10
CA GLN A 117 -21.91 -35.53 5.46
C GLN A 117 -20.62 -34.71 5.45
N ALA A 118 -19.51 -35.26 5.97
CA ALA A 118 -18.22 -34.58 5.94
C ALA A 118 -17.71 -34.38 4.50
N LEU A 119 -17.92 -35.35 3.61
CA LEU A 119 -17.62 -35.21 2.19
C LEU A 119 -18.49 -34.13 1.54
N LEU A 120 -19.77 -34.04 1.91
CA LEU A 120 -20.70 -33.05 1.36
C LEU A 120 -20.22 -31.62 1.64
N LEU A 121 -19.78 -31.34 2.87
CA LEU A 121 -19.22 -30.04 3.25
C LEU A 121 -17.89 -29.74 2.55
N LYS A 122 -17.07 -30.76 2.27
CA LYS A 122 -15.84 -30.57 1.47
C LYS A 122 -16.16 -30.21 0.01
N VAL A 123 -17.17 -30.85 -0.58
CA VAL A 123 -17.62 -30.51 -1.93
C VAL A 123 -18.25 -29.11 -1.97
N ALA A 124 -18.96 -28.69 -0.91
CA ALA A 124 -19.45 -27.31 -0.78
C ALA A 124 -18.30 -26.29 -0.78
N GLY A 125 -17.22 -26.54 -0.03
CA GLY A 125 -16.02 -25.69 -0.08
C GLY A 125 -15.37 -25.67 -1.47
N TYR A 126 -15.32 -26.81 -2.16
CA TYR A 126 -14.82 -26.91 -3.53
C TYR A 126 -15.65 -26.07 -4.50
N TYR A 127 -16.98 -26.08 -4.38
CA TYR A 127 -17.89 -25.26 -5.18
C TYR A 127 -17.65 -23.76 -5.03
N TYR A 128 -17.45 -23.28 -3.81
CA TYR A 128 -17.14 -21.87 -3.57
C TYR A 128 -15.83 -21.46 -4.24
N GLU A 129 -14.80 -22.30 -4.18
CA GLU A 129 -13.54 -22.00 -4.89
C GLU A 129 -13.68 -22.10 -6.42
N GLU A 130 -14.52 -23.00 -6.95
CA GLU A 130 -14.82 -23.06 -8.39
C GLU A 130 -15.42 -21.74 -8.90
N ARG A 131 -16.37 -21.16 -8.16
CA ARG A 131 -17.00 -19.87 -8.46
C ARG A 131 -15.99 -18.72 -8.43
N MET A 132 -15.12 -18.70 -7.41
CA MET A 132 -14.05 -17.71 -7.32
C MET A 132 -13.04 -17.85 -8.46
N CYS A 133 -12.64 -19.08 -8.82
CA CYS A 133 -11.71 -19.32 -9.92
C CYS A 133 -12.29 -18.86 -11.27
N LEU A 134 -13.60 -19.05 -11.47
CA LEU A 134 -14.27 -18.56 -12.68
C LEU A 134 -14.15 -17.04 -12.82
N LEU A 135 -14.53 -16.30 -11.78
CA LEU A 135 -14.40 -14.84 -11.77
C LEU A 135 -12.94 -14.39 -11.90
N ARG A 136 -12.00 -15.10 -11.26
CA ARG A 136 -10.56 -14.83 -11.39
C ARG A 136 -10.03 -15.04 -12.81
N CYS A 137 -10.62 -15.94 -13.60
CA CYS A 137 -10.27 -16.05 -15.02
C CYS A 137 -10.58 -14.75 -15.76
N VAL A 138 -11.79 -14.19 -15.58
CA VAL A 138 -12.18 -12.93 -16.21
C VAL A 138 -11.33 -11.76 -15.70
N LEU A 139 -11.07 -11.72 -14.40
CA LEU A 139 -10.16 -10.73 -13.80
C LEU A 139 -8.76 -10.79 -14.43
N LEU A 140 -8.22 -12.00 -14.64
CA LEU A 140 -6.91 -12.22 -15.25
C LEU A 140 -6.88 -11.70 -16.69
N LEU A 141 -7.94 -11.96 -17.47
CA LEU A 141 -8.07 -11.44 -18.83
C LEU A 141 -8.02 -9.91 -18.85
N LEU A 142 -8.85 -9.24 -18.04
CA LEU A 142 -8.87 -7.77 -17.94
C LEU A 142 -7.57 -7.18 -17.39
N THR A 143 -6.82 -7.93 -16.58
CA THR A 143 -5.52 -7.49 -16.06
C THR A 143 -4.45 -7.44 -17.15
N TYR A 144 -4.45 -8.38 -18.09
CA TYR A 144 -3.32 -8.60 -19.00
C TYR A 144 -3.62 -8.46 -20.49
N PHE A 145 -4.88 -8.20 -20.89
CA PHE A 145 -5.24 -8.10 -22.31
C PHE A 145 -4.56 -6.93 -23.06
N GLN A 146 -4.05 -5.93 -22.33
CA GLN A 146 -3.26 -4.82 -22.89
C GLN A 146 -1.79 -4.83 -22.43
N ASP A 147 -1.37 -5.80 -21.62
CA ASP A 147 0.02 -5.86 -21.15
C ASP A 147 0.92 -6.43 -22.25
N GLU A 148 1.73 -5.57 -22.84
CA GLU A 148 2.67 -5.93 -23.92
C GLU A 148 3.73 -6.95 -23.48
N ARG A 149 3.98 -7.09 -22.18
CA ARG A 149 4.93 -8.05 -21.63
C ARG A 149 4.32 -9.43 -21.43
N HIS A 150 3.00 -9.54 -21.51
CA HIS A 150 2.29 -10.79 -21.23
C HIS A 150 2.30 -11.74 -22.45
N PRO A 151 2.77 -13.00 -22.31
CA PRO A 151 2.90 -13.94 -23.43
C PRO A 151 1.62 -14.24 -24.21
N TYR A 152 0.46 -14.14 -23.54
CA TYR A 152 -0.87 -14.44 -24.10
C TYR A 152 -1.74 -13.20 -24.34
N ARG A 153 -1.11 -12.02 -24.48
CA ARG A 153 -1.83 -10.75 -24.64
C ARG A 153 -2.83 -10.78 -25.81
N ALA A 154 -2.42 -11.36 -26.94
CA ALA A 154 -3.26 -11.41 -28.14
C ALA A 154 -4.53 -12.24 -27.94
N GLU A 155 -4.39 -13.44 -27.37
CA GLU A 155 -5.49 -14.37 -27.08
C GLU A 155 -6.44 -13.76 -26.04
N TYR A 156 -5.89 -13.11 -25.01
CA TYR A 156 -6.69 -12.43 -24.00
C TYR A 156 -7.46 -11.24 -24.59
N SER A 157 -6.80 -10.43 -25.43
CA SER A 157 -7.45 -9.32 -26.13
C SER A 157 -8.60 -9.79 -27.01
N ASN A 158 -8.40 -10.87 -27.76
CA ASN A 158 -9.46 -11.47 -28.58
C ASN A 158 -10.64 -11.96 -27.73
N CYS A 159 -10.37 -12.59 -26.59
CA CYS A 159 -11.40 -13.03 -25.65
C CYS A 159 -12.16 -11.84 -25.03
N VAL A 160 -11.46 -10.79 -24.59
CA VAL A 160 -12.09 -9.59 -24.00
C VAL A 160 -12.98 -8.87 -25.03
N LYS A 161 -12.55 -8.74 -26.28
CA LYS A 161 -13.39 -8.17 -27.36
C LYS A 161 -14.68 -8.96 -27.59
N LYS A 162 -14.65 -10.28 -27.43
CA LYS A 162 -15.87 -11.09 -27.48
C LYS A 162 -16.78 -10.81 -26.26
N LEU A 163 -16.23 -10.39 -25.11
CA LEU A 163 -16.96 -10.29 -23.82
C LEU A 163 -17.64 -8.93 -23.69
N GLU A 164 -16.99 -7.92 -24.26
CA GLU A 164 -17.25 -6.49 -24.09
C GLU A 164 -18.74 -6.13 -24.03
N LYS A 165 -19.52 -6.55 -25.04
CA LYS A 165 -20.90 -6.06 -25.24
C LYS A 165 -21.84 -6.25 -24.05
N ASP A 166 -21.75 -7.39 -23.36
CA ASP A 166 -22.72 -7.78 -22.32
C ASP A 166 -22.08 -8.01 -20.94
N LEU A 167 -20.74 -7.91 -20.82
CA LEU A 167 -20.04 -8.32 -19.60
C LEU A 167 -20.53 -7.53 -18.37
N VAL A 168 -20.53 -6.21 -18.48
CA VAL A 168 -20.87 -5.30 -17.36
C VAL A 168 -22.32 -5.52 -16.91
N SER A 169 -23.28 -5.49 -17.83
CA SER A 169 -24.70 -5.61 -17.48
C SER A 169 -25.03 -6.96 -16.81
N ARG A 170 -24.40 -8.06 -17.27
CA ARG A 170 -24.56 -9.39 -16.65
C ARG A 170 -23.93 -9.46 -15.27
N TYR A 171 -22.73 -8.92 -15.10
CA TYR A 171 -22.00 -8.98 -13.82
C TYR A 171 -22.62 -8.03 -12.78
N GLN A 172 -23.16 -6.90 -13.22
CA GLN A 172 -23.95 -5.98 -12.41
C GLN A 172 -25.20 -6.69 -11.87
N LEU A 173 -25.95 -7.40 -12.71
CA LEU A 173 -27.14 -8.15 -12.27
C LEU A 173 -26.78 -9.24 -11.26
N GLN A 174 -25.65 -9.94 -11.45
CA GLN A 174 -25.17 -10.95 -10.50
C GLN A 174 -24.81 -10.34 -9.15
N PHE A 175 -24.15 -9.18 -9.15
CA PHE A 175 -23.87 -8.42 -7.94
C PHE A 175 -25.15 -8.03 -7.20
N GLU A 176 -26.15 -7.54 -7.95
CA GLU A 176 -27.47 -7.17 -7.39
C GLU A 176 -28.17 -8.36 -6.74
N ASN A 177 -28.17 -9.51 -7.40
CA ASN A 177 -28.75 -10.74 -6.87
C ASN A 177 -28.05 -11.20 -5.59
N LEU A 178 -26.72 -11.06 -5.51
CA LEU A 178 -25.94 -11.50 -4.33
C LEU A 178 -26.25 -10.69 -3.07
N PHE A 179 -26.32 -9.36 -3.17
CA PHE A 179 -26.59 -8.55 -1.97
C PHE A 179 -28.07 -8.59 -1.54
N LYS A 180 -28.97 -8.99 -2.45
CA LYS A 180 -30.40 -9.22 -2.17
C LYS A 180 -30.71 -10.64 -1.69
N ALA A 181 -29.80 -11.59 -1.87
CA ALA A 181 -30.04 -13.00 -1.55
C ALA A 181 -30.38 -13.23 -0.07
N GLU A 182 -31.42 -14.01 0.19
CA GLU A 182 -31.82 -14.45 1.53
C GLU A 182 -30.93 -15.59 2.02
N ALA A 183 -30.63 -15.60 3.32
CA ALA A 183 -29.80 -16.65 3.91
C ALA A 183 -30.44 -18.05 3.75
N PRO A 184 -29.64 -19.08 3.40
CA PRO A 184 -30.14 -20.43 3.28
C PRO A 184 -30.53 -20.97 4.66
N THR A 185 -31.60 -21.78 4.71
CA THR A 185 -32.13 -22.38 5.93
C THR A 185 -32.03 -23.90 5.88
N TRP A 186 -32.21 -24.56 7.03
CA TRP A 186 -32.27 -26.02 7.09
C TRP A 186 -33.49 -26.58 6.32
N GLU A 187 -34.58 -25.81 6.19
CA GLU A 187 -35.77 -26.20 5.43
C GLU A 187 -35.49 -26.21 3.92
N THR A 188 -34.79 -25.16 3.45
CA THR A 188 -34.49 -24.97 2.02
C THR A 188 -33.31 -25.82 1.56
N HIS A 189 -32.25 -25.93 2.36
CA HIS A 189 -30.97 -26.56 1.96
C HIS A 189 -30.63 -27.84 2.75
N GLY A 190 -31.50 -28.27 3.67
CA GLY A 190 -31.34 -29.47 4.48
C GLY A 190 -30.55 -29.27 5.77
N ASN A 191 -30.56 -30.30 6.63
CA ASN A 191 -30.10 -30.24 8.03
C ASN A 191 -28.61 -29.88 8.22
N LEU A 192 -27.79 -29.97 7.16
CA LEU A 192 -26.38 -29.57 7.22
C LEU A 192 -26.17 -28.05 7.12
N MET A 193 -27.21 -27.30 6.74
CA MET A 193 -27.20 -25.85 6.71
C MET A 193 -27.30 -25.26 8.14
N THR A 194 -26.23 -25.45 8.90
CA THR A 194 -26.05 -24.92 10.25
C THR A 194 -25.67 -23.44 10.22
N GLU A 195 -25.75 -22.74 11.35
CA GLU A 195 -25.30 -21.33 11.47
C GLU A 195 -23.89 -21.10 10.94
N ARG A 196 -22.98 -22.06 11.17
CA ARG A 196 -21.62 -22.02 10.62
C ARG A 196 -21.62 -22.06 9.09
N GLN A 197 -22.45 -22.91 8.47
CA GLN A 197 -22.53 -22.97 7.00
C GLN A 197 -23.19 -21.74 6.42
N VAL A 198 -24.19 -21.18 7.10
CA VAL A 198 -24.83 -19.92 6.72
C VAL A 198 -23.83 -18.76 6.78
N SER A 199 -22.99 -18.69 7.82
CA SER A 199 -21.89 -17.72 7.91
C SER A 199 -20.85 -17.90 6.78
N LEU A 200 -20.46 -19.13 6.47
CA LEU A 200 -19.53 -19.41 5.35
C LEU A 200 -20.14 -19.05 3.98
N TRP A 201 -21.42 -19.35 3.76
CA TRP A 201 -22.15 -18.94 2.56
C TRP A 201 -22.17 -17.42 2.44
N PHE A 202 -22.47 -16.70 3.52
CA PHE A 202 -22.53 -15.25 3.49
C PHE A 202 -21.15 -14.61 3.27
N MET A 203 -20.10 -15.15 3.90
CA MET A 203 -18.72 -14.77 3.60
C MET A 203 -18.38 -14.96 2.11
N GLN A 204 -18.84 -16.06 1.52
CA GLN A 204 -18.67 -16.31 0.10
C GLN A 204 -19.42 -15.29 -0.76
N CYS A 205 -20.65 -14.91 -0.41
CA CYS A 205 -21.40 -13.85 -1.09
C CYS A 205 -20.63 -12.52 -1.09
N LEU A 206 -20.00 -12.14 0.03
CA LEU A 206 -19.18 -10.93 0.11
C LEU A 206 -17.91 -11.03 -0.75
N ARG A 207 -17.23 -12.19 -0.77
CA ARG A 207 -16.07 -12.43 -1.64
C ARG A 207 -16.44 -12.31 -3.11
N GLU A 208 -17.58 -12.86 -3.51
CA GLU A 208 -18.10 -12.79 -4.88
C GLU A 208 -18.51 -11.38 -5.26
N GLN A 209 -19.23 -10.66 -4.39
CA GLN A 209 -19.57 -9.24 -4.57
C GLN A 209 -18.30 -8.40 -4.81
N SER A 210 -17.29 -8.56 -3.95
CA SER A 210 -16.04 -7.82 -4.09
C SER A 210 -15.33 -8.12 -5.42
N LEU A 211 -15.28 -9.38 -5.85
CA LEU A 211 -14.59 -9.75 -7.07
C LEU A 211 -15.35 -9.32 -8.34
N LEU A 212 -16.68 -9.36 -8.32
CA LEU A 212 -17.52 -8.82 -9.40
C LEU A 212 -17.28 -7.32 -9.57
N LEU A 213 -17.27 -6.55 -8.47
CA LEU A 213 -16.99 -5.12 -8.53
C LEU A 213 -15.56 -4.83 -9.00
N GLU A 214 -14.59 -5.66 -8.64
CA GLU A 214 -13.21 -5.51 -9.12
C GLU A 214 -13.10 -5.73 -10.63
N ILE A 215 -13.83 -6.71 -11.18
CA ILE A 215 -13.94 -6.95 -12.62
C ILE A 215 -14.61 -5.74 -13.31
N ILE A 216 -15.71 -5.24 -12.77
CA ILE A 216 -16.43 -4.06 -13.32
C ILE A 216 -15.54 -2.81 -13.28
N PHE A 217 -14.84 -2.57 -12.18
CA PHE A 217 -13.91 -1.45 -12.04
C PHE A 217 -12.79 -1.51 -13.09
N LEU A 218 -12.12 -2.65 -13.20
CA LEU A 218 -11.05 -2.81 -14.19
C LEU A 218 -11.56 -2.75 -15.63
N TYR A 219 -12.78 -3.22 -15.90
CA TYR A 219 -13.38 -3.04 -17.21
C TYR A 219 -13.51 -1.54 -17.54
N HIS A 220 -14.09 -0.75 -16.64
CA HIS A 220 -14.31 0.69 -16.89
C HIS A 220 -13.04 1.53 -16.91
N ALA A 221 -11.92 1.02 -16.36
CA ALA A 221 -10.62 1.65 -16.53
C ALA A 221 -10.08 1.61 -17.97
N TYR A 222 -10.67 0.80 -18.86
CA TYR A 222 -10.30 0.72 -20.28
C TYR A 222 -11.44 1.11 -21.22
N PHE A 223 -12.69 1.04 -20.77
CA PHE A 223 -13.88 1.30 -21.57
C PHE A 223 -14.75 2.36 -20.90
N GLU A 224 -15.01 3.44 -21.64
CA GLU A 224 -15.81 4.58 -21.18
C GLU A 224 -17.21 4.12 -20.70
N MET A 225 -17.62 4.62 -19.53
CA MET A 225 -18.93 4.33 -18.95
C MET A 225 -19.90 5.44 -19.31
N SER A 226 -21.03 5.11 -19.95
CA SER A 226 -22.04 6.12 -20.32
C SER A 226 -22.64 6.83 -19.10
N PRO A 227 -23.11 8.09 -19.22
CA PRO A 227 -23.72 8.80 -18.08
C PRO A 227 -24.93 8.07 -17.48
N ALA A 228 -25.70 7.36 -18.31
CA ALA A 228 -26.85 6.58 -17.87
C ALA A 228 -26.42 5.39 -16.99
N ASP A 229 -25.31 4.74 -17.33
CA ASP A 229 -24.76 3.63 -16.54
C ASP A 229 -24.19 4.13 -15.21
N VAL A 230 -23.51 5.29 -15.19
CA VAL A 230 -23.04 5.94 -13.95
C VAL A 230 -24.21 6.17 -12.99
N LEU A 231 -25.32 6.72 -13.49
CA LEU A 231 -26.54 6.92 -12.70
C LEU A 231 -27.15 5.60 -12.21
N SER A 232 -27.18 4.56 -13.07
CA SER A 232 -27.64 3.22 -12.70
C SER A 232 -26.82 2.62 -11.55
N PHE A 233 -25.49 2.65 -11.65
CA PHE A 233 -24.59 2.23 -10.59
C PHE A 233 -24.80 3.06 -9.32
N THR A 234 -24.99 4.37 -9.44
CA THR A 234 -25.17 5.26 -8.29
C THR A 234 -26.45 4.92 -7.52
N LYS A 235 -27.56 4.63 -8.23
CA LYS A 235 -28.81 4.15 -7.62
C LYS A 235 -28.61 2.81 -6.92
N MET A 236 -27.94 1.87 -7.57
CA MET A 236 -27.68 0.53 -7.02
C MET A 236 -26.82 0.60 -5.75
N PHE A 237 -25.71 1.33 -5.77
CA PHE A 237 -24.81 1.48 -4.62
C PHE A 237 -25.47 2.25 -3.47
N LYS A 238 -26.34 3.22 -3.75
CA LYS A 238 -27.14 3.87 -2.72
C LYS A 238 -28.08 2.89 -2.01
N VAL A 239 -28.76 2.00 -2.75
CA VAL A 239 -29.63 0.96 -2.16
C VAL A 239 -28.82 0.02 -1.27
N GLN A 240 -27.67 -0.45 -1.77
CA GLN A 240 -26.76 -1.32 -1.03
C GLN A 240 -25.98 -0.59 0.09
N GLY A 241 -26.03 0.74 0.14
CA GLY A 241 -25.25 1.55 1.08
C GLY A 241 -23.75 1.30 0.98
N PHE A 242 -23.20 1.17 -0.24
CA PHE A 242 -21.78 0.92 -0.50
C PHE A 242 -21.24 -0.30 0.27
N GLY A 243 -22.02 -1.38 0.30
CA GLY A 243 -21.69 -2.62 1.00
C GLY A 243 -22.11 -2.66 2.48
N LEU A 244 -22.41 -1.52 3.12
CA LEU A 244 -22.79 -1.47 4.54
C LEU A 244 -24.22 -1.99 4.80
N ARG A 245 -25.12 -1.92 3.81
CA ARG A 245 -26.47 -2.49 3.91
C ARG A 245 -26.48 -3.84 3.19
N GLN A 246 -26.45 -4.90 4.00
CA GLN A 246 -26.56 -6.28 3.55
C GLN A 246 -27.85 -6.88 4.09
N THR A 247 -28.59 -7.63 3.27
CA THR A 247 -29.81 -8.35 3.72
C THR A 247 -29.54 -9.20 4.96
N ASN A 248 -28.37 -9.84 4.99
CA ASN A 248 -27.95 -10.72 6.09
C ASN A 248 -26.92 -10.06 7.03
N ARG A 249 -27.02 -8.74 7.26
CA ARG A 249 -26.06 -7.95 8.08
C ARG A 249 -25.78 -8.51 9.47
N HIS A 250 -26.74 -9.23 10.05
CA HIS A 250 -26.62 -9.89 11.36
C HIS A 250 -25.61 -11.06 11.36
N LEU A 251 -25.27 -11.60 10.18
CA LEU A 251 -24.25 -12.64 10.00
C LEU A 251 -22.83 -12.08 9.84
N VAL A 252 -22.68 -10.76 9.64
CA VAL A 252 -21.36 -10.12 9.53
C VAL A 252 -20.66 -10.20 10.87
N ASP A 253 -19.49 -10.84 10.90
CA ASP A 253 -18.54 -10.78 12.00
C ASP A 253 -17.30 -9.95 11.63
N LYS A 254 -16.42 -9.73 12.61
CA LYS A 254 -15.19 -8.92 12.43
C LYS A 254 -14.26 -9.44 11.34
N SER A 255 -14.32 -10.73 11.01
CA SER A 255 -13.47 -11.30 9.95
C SER A 255 -13.92 -10.85 8.56
N MET A 256 -15.18 -10.41 8.43
CA MET A 256 -15.79 -9.98 7.16
C MET A 256 -15.69 -8.47 6.93
N ASP A 257 -15.33 -7.67 7.94
CA ASP A 257 -15.26 -6.19 7.83
C ASP A 257 -14.39 -5.74 6.66
N SER A 258 -13.24 -6.39 6.44
CA SER A 258 -12.34 -6.08 5.32
C SER A 258 -12.97 -6.29 3.93
N LEU A 259 -13.90 -7.24 3.79
CA LEU A 259 -14.62 -7.47 2.54
C LEU A 259 -15.69 -6.41 2.33
N VAL A 260 -16.39 -6.01 3.38
CA VAL A 260 -17.37 -4.92 3.34
C VAL A 260 -16.69 -3.61 2.95
N ASP A 261 -15.56 -3.28 3.58
CA ASP A 261 -14.75 -2.12 3.24
C ASP A 261 -14.31 -2.16 1.77
N ARG A 262 -13.84 -3.32 1.29
CA ARG A 262 -13.42 -3.50 -0.11
C ARG A 262 -14.56 -3.32 -1.11
N ILE A 263 -15.77 -3.78 -0.79
CA ILE A 263 -16.97 -3.53 -1.59
C ILE A 263 -17.22 -2.02 -1.66
N GLY A 264 -17.19 -1.32 -0.53
CA GLY A 264 -17.34 0.14 -0.49
C GLY A 264 -16.27 0.88 -1.30
N TYR A 265 -15.00 0.47 -1.19
CA TYR A 265 -13.89 1.02 -1.96
C TYR A 265 -14.11 0.91 -3.47
N LEU A 266 -14.47 -0.28 -3.95
CA LEU A 266 -14.71 -0.53 -5.36
C LEU A 266 -15.96 0.20 -5.86
N SER A 267 -17.04 0.26 -5.07
CA SER A 267 -18.23 1.05 -5.41
C SER A 267 -17.90 2.54 -5.60
N SER A 268 -17.10 3.13 -4.71
CA SER A 268 -16.66 4.52 -4.85
C SER A 268 -15.80 4.72 -6.08
N LEU A 269 -14.83 3.83 -6.32
CA LEU A 269 -13.93 3.92 -7.48
C LEU A 269 -14.66 3.76 -8.82
N ILE A 270 -15.63 2.84 -8.93
CA ILE A 270 -16.44 2.66 -10.14
C ILE A 270 -17.16 3.95 -10.52
N LEU A 271 -17.72 4.68 -9.53
CA LEU A 271 -18.39 5.94 -9.80
C LEU A 271 -17.43 7.06 -10.16
N VAL A 272 -16.27 7.15 -9.49
CA VAL A 272 -15.24 8.17 -9.82
C VAL A 272 -14.66 7.92 -11.22
N GLU A 273 -14.35 6.67 -11.55
CA GLU A 273 -13.89 6.28 -12.89
C GLU A 273 -14.94 6.55 -13.96
N GLY A 274 -16.21 6.20 -13.68
CA GLY A 274 -17.30 6.43 -14.62
C GLY A 274 -17.61 7.91 -14.87
N MET A 275 -17.27 8.80 -13.93
CA MET A 275 -17.35 10.27 -14.13
C MET A 275 -16.23 10.83 -15.02
N ASP A 276 -15.21 10.02 -15.33
CA ASP A 276 -14.06 10.33 -16.19
C ASP A 276 -13.40 11.68 -15.91
N ILE A 277 -13.04 11.88 -14.64
CA ILE A 277 -12.48 13.14 -14.14
C ILE A 277 -11.13 13.48 -14.78
N ASP A 278 -10.35 12.48 -15.17
CA ASP A 278 -9.06 12.68 -15.84
C ASP A 278 -9.25 13.27 -17.25
N PHE A 279 -10.18 12.70 -18.04
CA PHE A 279 -10.52 13.27 -19.34
C PHE A 279 -11.19 14.64 -19.22
N LEU A 280 -12.04 14.85 -18.20
CA LEU A 280 -12.62 16.16 -17.93
C LEU A 280 -11.54 17.21 -17.62
N HIS A 281 -10.53 16.87 -16.82
CA HIS A 281 -9.41 17.76 -16.50
C HIS A 281 -8.65 18.14 -17.77
N LYS A 282 -8.37 17.16 -18.65
CA LYS A 282 -7.78 17.44 -19.96
C LYS A 282 -8.66 18.39 -20.79
N CYS A 283 -9.97 18.13 -20.85
CA CYS A 283 -10.91 18.99 -21.57
C CYS A 283 -10.94 20.43 -21.02
N ALA A 284 -10.84 20.60 -19.70
CA ALA A 284 -10.81 21.90 -19.05
C ALA A 284 -9.53 22.68 -19.38
N LEU A 285 -8.38 22.01 -19.47
CA LEU A 285 -7.10 22.63 -19.84
C LEU A 285 -7.03 23.02 -21.32
N GLU A 286 -7.78 22.34 -22.19
CA GLU A 286 -7.83 22.56 -23.63
C GLU A 286 -9.07 23.38 -24.07
N ASP A 287 -9.85 23.92 -23.13
CA ASP A 287 -11.11 24.65 -23.36
C ASP A 287 -12.12 23.89 -24.25
N CYS A 288 -12.17 22.56 -24.15
CA CYS A 288 -13.00 21.67 -24.97
C CYS A 288 -13.98 20.81 -24.16
N THR A 289 -14.50 21.34 -23.05
CA THR A 289 -15.44 20.66 -22.12
C THR A 289 -16.67 20.08 -22.82
N VAL A 290 -17.09 20.62 -23.95
CA VAL A 290 -18.19 20.08 -24.79
C VAL A 290 -17.96 18.63 -25.28
N GLN A 291 -16.73 18.16 -25.33
CA GLN A 291 -16.39 16.78 -25.73
C GLN A 291 -16.64 15.75 -24.62
N HIS A 292 -16.75 16.20 -23.37
CA HIS A 292 -16.99 15.30 -22.24
C HIS A 292 -18.40 14.72 -22.30
N GLN A 293 -18.55 13.43 -22.01
CA GLN A 293 -19.81 12.69 -22.14
C GLN A 293 -20.98 13.28 -21.32
N PHE A 294 -20.71 13.92 -20.18
CA PHE A 294 -21.76 14.56 -19.38
C PHE A 294 -22.24 15.90 -19.94
N SER A 295 -21.53 16.54 -20.86
CA SER A 295 -21.85 17.90 -21.35
C SER A 295 -23.21 17.98 -22.05
N ASN A 296 -23.67 16.88 -22.63
CA ASN A 296 -24.98 16.77 -23.28
C ASN A 296 -26.01 15.98 -22.46
N ALA A 297 -25.70 15.59 -21.22
CA ALA A 297 -26.50 14.66 -20.41
C ALA A 297 -27.33 15.38 -19.32
N ASN A 298 -27.99 16.49 -19.66
CA ASN A 298 -28.66 17.39 -18.71
C ASN A 298 -29.73 16.73 -17.82
N ASP A 299 -30.42 15.69 -18.29
CA ASP A 299 -31.39 14.97 -17.47
C ASP A 299 -30.70 14.09 -16.42
N VAL A 300 -29.60 13.42 -16.81
CA VAL A 300 -28.78 12.55 -15.94
C VAL A 300 -28.11 13.37 -14.84
N ILE A 301 -27.29 14.35 -15.23
CA ILE A 301 -27.49 15.75 -14.84
C ILE A 301 -28.23 16.03 -13.52
N LYS A 302 -29.49 16.43 -13.69
CA LYS A 302 -30.39 16.82 -12.62
C LYS A 302 -30.69 15.65 -11.67
N GLU A 303 -30.77 14.42 -12.18
CA GLU A 303 -31.14 13.25 -11.38
C GLU A 303 -30.00 12.83 -10.42
N MET A 304 -28.82 12.51 -10.95
CA MET A 304 -27.62 13.26 -10.58
C MET A 304 -27.52 13.96 -9.21
N ASP A 305 -27.64 15.29 -9.31
CA ASP A 305 -27.65 16.25 -8.21
C ASP A 305 -28.65 15.86 -7.11
N GLN A 306 -29.89 15.51 -7.48
CA GLN A 306 -30.92 15.12 -6.51
C GLN A 306 -30.52 13.88 -5.72
N LEU A 307 -29.90 12.90 -6.39
CA LEU A 307 -29.47 11.65 -5.79
C LEU A 307 -28.30 11.88 -4.83
N LEU A 308 -27.28 12.61 -5.25
CA LEU A 308 -26.08 12.86 -4.46
C LEU A 308 -26.32 13.79 -3.27
N LEU A 309 -27.31 14.69 -3.34
CA LEU A 309 -27.75 15.47 -2.17
C LEU A 309 -28.30 14.61 -1.02
N THR A 310 -28.72 13.37 -1.31
CA THR A 310 -29.19 12.43 -0.28
C THR A 310 -28.09 11.56 0.32
N PHE A 311 -26.86 11.68 -0.17
CA PHE A 311 -25.73 10.94 0.39
C PHE A 311 -25.41 11.51 1.77
N GLY A 312 -25.45 10.63 2.78
CA GLY A 312 -25.29 10.99 4.19
C GLY A 312 -23.88 10.76 4.72
N ASP A 313 -23.80 10.30 5.96
CA ASP A 313 -22.64 10.15 6.83
C ASP A 313 -21.71 8.95 6.52
N ILE A 314 -21.83 8.34 5.33
CA ILE A 314 -21.01 7.19 4.94
C ILE A 314 -19.70 7.69 4.29
N PRO A 315 -18.52 7.35 4.82
CA PRO A 315 -17.23 7.82 4.29
C PRO A 315 -16.98 7.45 2.82
N HIS A 316 -17.52 6.32 2.36
CA HIS A 316 -17.46 5.87 0.95
C HIS A 316 -17.99 6.92 -0.03
N HIS A 317 -18.90 7.80 0.40
CA HIS A 317 -19.46 8.85 -0.44
C HIS A 317 -18.44 9.95 -0.77
N GLY A 318 -17.44 10.19 0.09
CA GLY A 318 -16.54 11.34 0.00
C GLY A 318 -15.92 11.56 -1.40
N PRO A 319 -15.21 10.57 -1.97
CA PRO A 319 -14.58 10.72 -3.29
C PRO A 319 -15.58 10.94 -4.42
N VAL A 320 -16.74 10.29 -4.35
CA VAL A 320 -17.81 10.40 -5.36
C VAL A 320 -18.39 11.81 -5.36
N LEU A 321 -18.68 12.35 -4.17
CA LEU A 321 -19.18 13.70 -3.99
C LEU A 321 -18.16 14.74 -4.45
N LEU A 322 -16.88 14.55 -4.13
CA LEU A 322 -15.80 15.44 -4.58
C LEU A 322 -15.62 15.43 -6.10
N ALA A 323 -15.62 14.25 -6.73
CA ALA A 323 -15.58 14.09 -8.18
C ALA A 323 -16.77 14.77 -8.86
N TRP A 324 -17.98 14.63 -8.29
CA TRP A 324 -19.16 15.27 -8.82
C TRP A 324 -19.12 16.79 -8.73
N VAL A 325 -18.60 17.35 -7.64
CA VAL A 325 -18.41 18.80 -7.48
C VAL A 325 -17.50 19.35 -8.57
N LEU A 326 -16.38 18.67 -8.86
CA LEU A 326 -15.50 19.06 -9.97
C LEU A 326 -16.22 19.01 -11.31
N LEU A 327 -16.94 17.93 -11.59
CA LEU A 327 -17.69 17.77 -12.83
C LEU A 327 -18.71 18.89 -13.02
N ARG A 328 -19.53 19.16 -12.01
CA ARG A 328 -20.55 20.21 -12.06
C ARG A 328 -19.96 21.63 -12.10
N HIS A 329 -18.84 21.86 -11.42
CA HIS A 329 -18.15 23.15 -11.46
C HIS A 329 -17.56 23.45 -12.84
N THR A 330 -17.06 22.42 -13.52
CA THR A 330 -16.38 22.56 -14.82
C THR A 330 -17.37 22.64 -15.99
N LEU A 331 -18.47 21.87 -15.94
CA LEU A 331 -19.48 21.82 -17.00
C LEU A 331 -20.59 22.86 -16.84
N ARG A 332 -20.31 24.02 -16.22
CA ARG A 332 -21.33 25.05 -15.99
C ARG A 332 -21.94 25.54 -17.32
N PRO A 333 -23.27 25.62 -17.45
CA PRO A 333 -23.90 26.20 -18.63
C PRO A 333 -23.70 27.72 -18.65
N ASP A 334 -23.27 28.27 -19.78
CA ASP A 334 -23.00 29.71 -19.99
C ASP A 334 -24.24 30.63 -19.96
N GLU A 335 -25.42 30.13 -19.59
CA GLU A 335 -26.68 30.85 -19.78
C GLU A 335 -27.53 30.97 -18.48
N SER A 336 -27.68 32.23 -18.04
CA SER A 336 -28.53 32.78 -16.96
C SER A 336 -27.99 32.77 -15.51
N LEU A 337 -27.94 33.99 -14.92
CA LEU A 337 -27.48 34.27 -13.55
C LEU A 337 -28.23 33.49 -12.44
N GLN A 338 -29.50 33.11 -12.68
CA GLN A 338 -30.32 32.40 -11.69
C GLN A 338 -30.08 30.88 -11.67
N ALA A 339 -29.75 30.28 -12.82
CA ALA A 339 -29.35 28.88 -12.87
C ALA A 339 -28.01 28.68 -12.14
N ASP A 340 -27.10 29.64 -12.27
CA ASP A 340 -25.76 29.63 -11.69
C ASP A 340 -25.78 29.61 -10.14
N GLU A 341 -26.63 30.40 -9.49
CA GLU A 341 -26.77 30.40 -8.02
C GLU A 341 -27.25 29.05 -7.47
N SER A 342 -28.21 28.40 -8.14
CA SER A 342 -28.73 27.10 -7.72
C SER A 342 -27.67 25.99 -7.83
N ILE A 343 -26.88 25.99 -8.90
CA ILE A 343 -25.79 25.05 -9.13
C ILE A 343 -24.67 25.28 -8.10
N LEU A 344 -24.32 26.54 -7.83
CA LEU A 344 -23.34 26.89 -6.81
C LEU A 344 -23.78 26.44 -5.42
N MET A 345 -25.06 26.59 -5.07
CA MET A 345 -25.61 26.13 -3.81
C MET A 345 -25.55 24.59 -3.69
N ILE A 346 -25.91 23.86 -4.74
CA ILE A 346 -25.86 22.39 -4.77
C ILE A 346 -24.40 21.92 -4.64
N THR A 347 -23.50 22.43 -5.47
CA THR A 347 -22.08 22.08 -5.45
C THR A 347 -21.42 22.44 -4.12
N GLY A 348 -21.74 23.60 -3.54
CA GLY A 348 -21.26 24.00 -2.21
C GLY A 348 -21.72 23.04 -1.11
N LYS A 349 -23.00 22.62 -1.12
CA LYS A 349 -23.51 21.63 -0.16
C LYS A 349 -22.82 20.27 -0.30
N ILE A 350 -22.73 19.76 -1.52
CA ILE A 350 -22.09 18.46 -1.81
C ILE A 350 -20.61 18.50 -1.43
N GLY A 351 -19.91 19.58 -1.76
CA GLY A 351 -18.49 19.78 -1.42
C GLY A 351 -18.26 19.82 0.08
N ASN A 352 -19.07 20.56 0.83
CA ASN A 352 -19.00 20.60 2.29
C ASN A 352 -19.23 19.21 2.90
N THR A 353 -20.20 18.44 2.41
CA THR A 353 -20.41 17.06 2.86
C THR A 353 -19.18 16.19 2.57
N ALA A 354 -18.58 16.29 1.38
CA ALA A 354 -17.37 15.53 1.04
C ALA A 354 -16.20 15.82 1.99
N LEU A 355 -15.99 17.09 2.34
CA LEU A 355 -14.95 17.51 3.29
C LEU A 355 -15.26 17.04 4.72
N GLN A 356 -16.51 17.16 5.17
CA GLN A 356 -16.96 16.68 6.49
C GLN A 356 -16.77 15.16 6.66
N LEU A 357 -16.92 14.40 5.58
CA LEU A 357 -16.66 12.96 5.55
C LEU A 357 -15.15 12.61 5.60
N GLY A 358 -14.25 13.61 5.57
CA GLY A 358 -12.82 13.40 5.62
C GLY A 358 -12.26 12.73 4.36
N VAL A 359 -12.74 13.15 3.19
CA VAL A 359 -12.47 12.52 1.87
C VAL A 359 -10.99 12.14 1.67
N PHE A 360 -10.03 13.03 1.96
CA PHE A 360 -8.61 12.73 1.74
C PHE A 360 -8.06 11.63 2.65
N LYS A 361 -8.50 11.61 3.92
CA LYS A 361 -8.14 10.54 4.86
C LYS A 361 -8.73 9.20 4.40
N TYR A 362 -9.97 9.23 3.92
CA TYR A 362 -10.64 8.07 3.37
C TYR A 362 -9.91 7.54 2.12
N ILE A 363 -9.54 8.42 1.18
CA ILE A 363 -8.77 8.06 -0.01
C ILE A 363 -7.45 7.36 0.35
N SER A 364 -6.66 7.93 1.27
CA SER A 364 -5.42 7.29 1.73
C SER A 364 -5.67 5.90 2.34
N THR A 365 -6.74 5.76 3.12
CA THR A 365 -7.12 4.48 3.74
C THR A 365 -7.55 3.44 2.71
N MET A 366 -8.37 3.85 1.73
CA MET A 366 -8.84 3.02 0.63
C MET A 366 -7.67 2.48 -0.21
N LEU A 367 -6.75 3.35 -0.63
CA LEU A 367 -5.59 2.95 -1.44
C LEU A 367 -4.67 1.97 -0.69
N LYS A 368 -4.46 2.19 0.62
CA LYS A 368 -3.72 1.24 1.48
C LYS A 368 -4.44 -0.11 1.57
N GLY A 369 -5.76 -0.09 1.82
CA GLY A 369 -6.57 -1.31 1.92
C GLY A 369 -6.55 -2.15 0.64
N LEU A 370 -6.62 -1.52 -0.53
CA LEU A 370 -6.52 -2.20 -1.82
C LEU A 370 -5.11 -2.77 -2.05
N GLY A 371 -4.06 -2.06 -1.63
CA GLY A 371 -2.66 -2.49 -1.78
C GLY A 371 -2.29 -3.77 -1.01
N VAL A 372 -2.97 -4.08 0.10
CA VAL A 372 -2.72 -5.31 0.89
C VAL A 372 -3.17 -6.58 0.16
N SER A 373 -4.12 -6.47 -0.78
CA SER A 373 -4.78 -7.63 -1.42
C SER A 373 -3.92 -8.40 -2.43
N GLY A 374 -2.68 -7.97 -2.70
CA GLY A 374 -1.73 -8.66 -3.59
C GLY A 374 -2.05 -8.58 -5.09
N ASN A 375 -3.23 -8.09 -5.50
CA ASN A 375 -3.50 -7.75 -6.90
C ASN A 375 -2.96 -6.35 -7.23
N ASN A 376 -1.75 -6.33 -7.80
CA ASN A 376 -1.07 -5.10 -8.14
C ASN A 376 -1.79 -4.28 -9.22
N CYS A 377 -2.56 -4.90 -10.11
CA CYS A 377 -3.24 -4.18 -11.20
C CYS A 377 -4.35 -3.30 -10.65
N THR A 378 -5.32 -3.87 -9.94
CA THR A 378 -6.43 -3.12 -9.32
C THR A 378 -5.95 -1.97 -8.45
N ALA A 379 -4.95 -2.22 -7.61
CA ALA A 379 -4.37 -1.17 -6.77
C ALA A 379 -3.68 -0.07 -7.60
N SER A 380 -2.99 -0.42 -8.70
CA SER A 380 -2.36 0.55 -9.59
C SER A 380 -3.40 1.36 -10.36
N THR A 381 -4.43 0.72 -10.91
CA THR A 381 -5.55 1.39 -11.59
C THR A 381 -6.30 2.32 -10.64
N ALA A 382 -6.57 1.91 -9.41
CA ALA A 382 -7.16 2.78 -8.38
C ALA A 382 -6.29 4.00 -8.08
N LYS A 383 -4.95 3.83 -8.02
CA LYS A 383 -4.04 4.96 -7.86
C LYS A 383 -4.05 5.90 -9.07
N MET A 384 -4.14 5.38 -10.31
CA MET A 384 -4.28 6.20 -11.52
C MET A 384 -5.56 7.03 -11.49
N CYS A 385 -6.71 6.40 -11.22
CA CYS A 385 -8.01 7.06 -11.09
C CYS A 385 -7.96 8.21 -10.06
N ILE A 386 -7.41 7.93 -8.86
CA ILE A 386 -7.29 8.93 -7.81
C ILE A 386 -6.23 9.99 -8.12
N TYR A 387 -5.16 9.67 -8.87
CA TYR A 387 -4.19 10.66 -9.34
C TYR A 387 -4.88 11.74 -10.19
N GLY A 388 -5.72 11.32 -11.15
CA GLY A 388 -6.50 12.23 -11.99
C GLY A 388 -7.43 13.11 -11.14
N LEU A 389 -8.19 12.49 -10.23
CA LEU A 389 -9.06 13.21 -9.30
C LEU A 389 -8.29 14.26 -8.48
N LEU A 390 -7.24 13.86 -7.76
CA LEU A 390 -6.49 14.78 -6.89
C LEU A 390 -5.82 15.88 -7.70
N SER A 391 -5.23 15.55 -8.86
CA SER A 391 -4.61 16.55 -9.75
C SER A 391 -5.61 17.62 -10.16
N PHE A 392 -6.83 17.23 -10.52
CA PHE A 392 -7.84 18.21 -10.90
C PHE A 392 -8.37 19.01 -9.71
N VAL A 393 -8.57 18.39 -8.53
CA VAL A 393 -8.95 19.09 -7.29
C VAL A 393 -7.99 20.24 -7.00
N ILE A 394 -6.68 19.99 -7.05
CA ILE A 394 -5.65 20.98 -6.72
C ILE A 394 -5.56 22.08 -7.78
N THR A 395 -5.81 21.73 -9.04
CA THR A 395 -5.79 22.71 -10.14
C THR A 395 -7.00 23.64 -10.07
N SER A 396 -8.15 23.14 -9.61
CA SER A 396 -9.42 23.87 -9.61
C SER A 396 -9.72 24.62 -8.31
N PHE A 397 -9.18 24.20 -7.17
CA PHE A 397 -9.52 24.76 -5.86
C PHE A 397 -8.29 25.26 -5.09
N GLU A 398 -8.45 26.39 -4.39
CA GLU A 398 -7.44 26.92 -3.48
C GLU A 398 -7.28 26.03 -2.23
N GLU A 399 -6.06 25.88 -1.72
CA GLU A 399 -5.75 25.03 -0.56
C GLU A 399 -6.55 25.40 0.71
N GLU A 400 -6.92 26.67 0.87
CA GLU A 400 -7.74 27.16 2.00
C GLU A 400 -9.19 26.66 1.91
N SER A 401 -9.75 26.57 0.71
CA SER A 401 -11.13 26.11 0.48
C SER A 401 -11.33 24.61 0.74
N LEU A 402 -10.23 23.85 0.74
CA LEU A 402 -10.21 22.40 0.99
C LEU A 402 -10.12 22.06 2.49
N GLN A 403 -10.24 23.06 3.38
CA GLN A 403 -10.19 22.91 4.84
C GLN A 403 -11.59 23.16 5.45
N THR A 404 -12.02 22.27 6.34
CA THR A 404 -13.19 22.50 7.21
C THR A 404 -12.74 22.89 8.62
N ASP A 405 -13.30 23.98 9.14
CA ASP A 405 -13.15 24.50 10.52
C ASP A 405 -11.72 24.86 10.99
N GLY A 406 -10.84 25.31 10.08
CA GLY A 406 -9.51 25.82 10.45
C GLY A 406 -8.59 24.77 11.10
N VAL A 407 -8.95 23.49 11.01
CA VAL A 407 -8.15 22.40 11.56
C VAL A 407 -7.10 22.00 10.54
N ALA A 408 -5.83 22.23 10.87
CA ALA A 408 -4.66 21.90 10.05
C ALA A 408 -4.49 20.42 9.66
N THR A 409 -5.43 19.54 10.02
CA THR A 409 -5.42 18.09 9.78
C THR A 409 -5.78 17.73 8.34
N GLN A 410 -6.60 18.52 7.63
CA GLN A 410 -7.03 18.17 6.27
C GLN A 410 -5.92 18.33 5.21
N CYS A 411 -5.08 19.37 5.30
CA CYS A 411 -3.90 19.48 4.42
C CYS A 411 -2.93 18.31 4.63
N SER A 412 -2.78 17.82 5.87
CA SER A 412 -1.98 16.62 6.14
C SER A 412 -2.57 15.39 5.44
N HIS A 413 -3.88 15.23 5.45
CA HIS A 413 -4.54 14.10 4.80
C HIS A 413 -4.51 14.17 3.27
N LEU A 414 -4.54 15.37 2.68
CA LEU A 414 -4.32 15.57 1.25
C LEU A 414 -2.90 15.15 0.85
N ILE A 415 -1.89 15.54 1.64
CA ILE A 415 -0.50 15.08 1.44
C ILE A 415 -0.41 13.56 1.56
N ASP A 416 -1.04 12.96 2.57
CA ASP A 416 -1.05 11.50 2.74
C ASP A 416 -1.67 10.80 1.52
N ALA A 417 -2.79 11.32 0.99
CA ALA A 417 -3.44 10.78 -0.21
C ALA A 417 -2.55 10.92 -1.45
N ALA A 418 -1.94 12.09 -1.66
CA ALA A 418 -1.00 12.33 -2.75
C ALA A 418 0.22 11.39 -2.66
N CYS A 419 0.77 11.18 -1.46
CA CYS A 419 1.88 10.25 -1.24
C CYS A 419 1.51 8.79 -1.56
N GLU A 420 0.31 8.34 -1.17
CA GLU A 420 -0.16 6.98 -1.48
C GLU A 420 -0.27 6.73 -2.99
N VAL A 421 -0.73 7.72 -3.74
CA VAL A 421 -0.79 7.67 -5.19
C VAL A 421 0.61 7.67 -5.81
N LEU A 422 1.45 8.66 -5.43
CA LEU A 422 2.80 8.84 -5.96
C LEU A 422 3.77 7.70 -5.60
N SER A 423 3.43 6.88 -4.60
CA SER A 423 4.19 5.66 -4.29
C SER A 423 4.16 4.61 -5.41
N ALA A 424 3.25 4.72 -6.39
CA ALA A 424 3.26 3.88 -7.58
C ALA A 424 4.39 4.32 -8.55
N PRO A 425 5.31 3.41 -8.94
CA PRO A 425 6.47 3.78 -9.76
C PRO A 425 6.15 4.48 -11.08
N SER A 426 5.12 4.05 -11.79
CA SER A 426 4.69 4.65 -13.06
C SER A 426 4.19 6.08 -12.88
N LEU A 427 3.39 6.33 -11.83
CA LEU A 427 2.87 7.66 -11.53
C LEU A 427 3.95 8.62 -11.06
N ALA A 428 4.95 8.14 -10.33
CA ALA A 428 6.11 8.95 -9.98
C ALA A 428 6.86 9.45 -11.23
N GLU A 429 6.99 8.62 -12.27
CA GLU A 429 7.61 9.03 -13.53
C GLU A 429 6.77 10.09 -14.26
N VAL A 430 5.47 9.82 -14.42
CA VAL A 430 4.50 10.74 -15.03
C VAL A 430 4.51 12.10 -14.31
N PHE A 431 4.54 12.10 -12.98
CA PHE A 431 4.62 13.33 -12.18
C PHE A 431 5.81 14.21 -12.59
N TRP A 432 6.99 13.61 -12.80
CA TRP A 432 8.19 14.37 -13.17
C TRP A 432 8.25 14.77 -14.65
N GLU A 433 7.37 14.25 -15.49
CA GLU A 433 7.22 14.64 -16.90
C GLU A 433 6.21 15.79 -17.06
N MET A 434 5.24 15.88 -16.14
CA MET A 434 4.27 16.97 -16.09
C MET A 434 4.92 18.31 -15.69
N LYS A 435 4.28 19.42 -16.09
CA LYS A 435 4.73 20.76 -15.73
C LYS A 435 4.57 20.99 -14.22
N PRO A 436 5.54 21.65 -13.56
CA PRO A 436 5.53 21.81 -12.10
C PRO A 436 4.37 22.66 -11.56
N ASN A 437 3.75 23.48 -12.41
CA ASN A 437 2.67 24.39 -12.04
C ASN A 437 1.25 23.82 -12.30
N MET A 438 1.11 22.50 -12.43
CA MET A 438 -0.17 21.82 -12.67
C MET A 438 -0.31 20.58 -11.79
N GLY A 439 -1.56 20.21 -11.47
CA GLY A 439 -1.87 18.97 -10.76
C GLY A 439 -1.18 18.83 -9.41
N LEU A 440 -0.74 17.61 -9.08
CA LEU A 440 0.03 17.35 -7.84
C LEU A 440 1.34 18.15 -7.75
N GLY A 441 1.88 18.68 -8.86
CA GLY A 441 3.08 19.51 -8.87
C GLY A 441 2.91 20.80 -8.06
N MET A 442 1.70 21.37 -8.04
CA MET A 442 1.38 22.57 -7.26
C MET A 442 1.47 22.33 -5.75
N ILE A 443 1.12 21.13 -5.28
CA ILE A 443 1.31 20.75 -3.87
C ILE A 443 2.80 20.67 -3.55
N LEU A 444 3.62 20.10 -4.44
CA LEU A 444 5.07 20.03 -4.22
C LEU A 444 5.66 21.45 -4.15
N ASP A 445 5.25 22.35 -5.05
CA ASP A 445 5.69 23.74 -5.04
C ASP A 445 5.26 24.48 -3.77
N SER A 446 4.00 24.31 -3.33
CA SER A 446 3.51 24.83 -2.04
C SER A 446 4.36 24.32 -0.87
N ALA A 447 4.67 23.01 -0.85
CA ALA A 447 5.50 22.40 0.18
C ALA A 447 6.96 22.91 0.16
N VAL A 448 7.55 23.11 -1.02
CA VAL A 448 8.86 23.77 -1.20
C VAL A 448 8.82 25.19 -0.65
N GLY A 449 7.75 25.94 -0.96
CA GLY A 449 7.55 27.31 -0.49
C GLY A 449 7.38 27.46 1.02
N MET A 450 7.05 26.38 1.74
CA MET A 450 6.91 26.35 3.20
C MET A 450 8.10 25.71 3.92
N PHE A 451 9.09 25.21 3.20
CA PHE A 451 10.29 24.59 3.76
C PHE A 451 11.33 25.65 4.18
N PRO A 452 12.07 25.49 5.30
CA PRO A 452 12.05 24.37 6.26
C PRO A 452 11.13 24.62 7.47
N HIS A 453 10.21 25.58 7.40
CA HIS A 453 9.24 25.79 8.47
C HIS A 453 8.37 24.53 8.64
N LYS A 454 7.77 24.03 7.56
CA LYS A 454 7.05 22.75 7.49
C LYS A 454 7.90 21.71 6.74
N ILE A 455 8.73 20.94 7.47
CA ILE A 455 9.60 19.90 6.87
C ILE A 455 8.80 18.69 6.37
N GLY A 456 7.82 18.22 7.15
CA GLY A 456 7.12 16.96 6.91
C GLY A 456 6.54 16.81 5.50
N PRO A 457 5.66 17.73 5.04
CA PRO A 457 4.97 17.59 3.75
C PRO A 457 5.90 17.44 2.55
N LEU A 458 6.94 18.29 2.46
CA LEU A 458 7.90 18.23 1.36
C LEU A 458 8.62 16.87 1.34
N LEU A 459 9.15 16.44 2.50
CA LEU A 459 9.92 15.20 2.55
C LEU A 459 9.06 13.96 2.37
N GLN A 460 7.79 13.97 2.80
CA GLN A 460 6.84 12.89 2.54
C GLN A 460 6.58 12.74 1.03
N LEU A 461 6.30 13.84 0.32
CA LEU A 461 6.08 13.83 -1.13
C LEU A 461 7.34 13.36 -1.87
N LEU A 462 8.50 13.93 -1.56
CA LEU A 462 9.76 13.53 -2.17
C LEU A 462 10.08 12.06 -1.88
N THR A 463 9.74 11.54 -0.70
CA THR A 463 9.93 10.11 -0.37
C THR A 463 9.01 9.22 -1.19
N ALA A 464 7.75 9.62 -1.39
CA ALA A 464 6.79 8.88 -2.20
C ALA A 464 7.22 8.80 -3.68
N LEU A 465 7.82 9.88 -4.21
CA LEU A 465 8.31 9.98 -5.58
C LEU A 465 9.54 9.12 -5.90
N LEU A 466 10.16 8.48 -4.89
CA LEU A 466 11.34 7.64 -5.08
C LEU A 466 10.98 6.22 -5.53
N SER A 467 11.08 5.99 -6.84
CA SER A 467 10.76 4.73 -7.51
C SER A 467 11.96 4.00 -8.11
N ASN A 468 12.95 4.74 -8.64
CA ASN A 468 14.10 4.20 -9.36
C ASN A 468 15.29 5.19 -9.36
N LYS A 469 16.39 4.84 -10.02
CA LYS A 469 17.61 5.66 -10.08
C LYS A 469 17.39 7.07 -10.65
N SER A 470 16.53 7.20 -11.66
CA SER A 470 16.21 8.48 -12.29
C SER A 470 15.49 9.40 -11.31
N THR A 471 14.47 8.89 -10.62
CA THR A 471 13.71 9.68 -9.65
C THR A 471 14.54 10.08 -8.43
N VAL A 472 15.49 9.24 -7.99
CA VAL A 472 16.47 9.62 -6.96
C VAL A 472 17.28 10.85 -7.39
N SER A 473 17.76 10.89 -8.63
CA SER A 473 18.53 12.03 -9.15
C SER A 473 17.69 13.31 -9.20
N LYS A 474 16.42 13.22 -9.60
CA LYS A 474 15.49 14.36 -9.61
C LYS A 474 15.23 14.90 -8.20
N VAL A 475 14.90 14.02 -7.24
CA VAL A 475 14.69 14.39 -5.83
C VAL A 475 15.94 15.03 -5.22
N TYR A 476 17.12 14.48 -5.52
CA TYR A 476 18.38 15.05 -5.04
C TYR A 476 18.59 16.48 -5.52
N ASN A 477 18.39 16.72 -6.83
CA ASN A 477 18.57 18.03 -7.43
C ASN A 477 17.62 19.08 -6.85
N VAL A 478 16.37 18.71 -6.57
CA VAL A 478 15.41 19.60 -5.88
C VAL A 478 15.94 19.99 -4.51
N LEU A 479 16.41 19.03 -3.71
CA LEU A 479 16.89 19.29 -2.35
C LEU A 479 18.22 20.05 -2.31
N ASP A 480 19.09 19.84 -3.28
CA ASP A 480 20.39 20.49 -3.34
C ASP A 480 20.30 21.96 -3.78
N LYS A 481 19.28 22.31 -4.56
CA LYS A 481 19.10 23.64 -5.15
C LYS A 481 17.81 24.31 -4.69
N MET A 482 17.63 24.43 -3.37
CA MET A 482 16.50 25.20 -2.85
C MET A 482 16.70 26.69 -3.14
N SER A 483 15.61 27.37 -3.49
CA SER A 483 15.61 28.82 -3.78
C SER A 483 15.04 29.65 -2.62
N TYR A 484 14.29 29.02 -1.72
CA TYR A 484 13.55 29.70 -0.67
C TYR A 484 13.77 29.07 0.70
N TYR A 485 13.87 29.93 1.72
CA TYR A 485 13.97 29.55 3.13
C TYR A 485 12.84 30.20 3.93
N THR A 486 11.89 29.42 4.42
CA THR A 486 10.72 29.95 5.14
C THR A 486 10.88 29.91 6.66
N GLN A 487 10.58 31.03 7.32
CA GLN A 487 10.66 31.21 8.78
C GLN A 487 9.41 31.85 9.36
N VAL A 488 9.15 31.61 10.64
CA VAL A 488 8.08 32.25 11.40
C VAL A 488 8.67 33.16 12.46
N TYR A 489 8.10 34.36 12.59
CA TYR A 489 8.49 35.38 13.54
C TYR A 489 7.29 35.86 14.35
N LYS A 490 7.38 35.89 15.68
CA LYS A 490 6.31 36.50 16.50
C LYS A 490 6.20 38.00 16.28
N HIS A 491 7.35 38.66 16.16
CA HIS A 491 7.48 40.10 15.93
C HIS A 491 8.58 40.33 14.90
N LYS A 492 8.51 41.45 14.19
CA LYS A 492 9.56 41.90 13.26
C LYS A 492 10.88 42.10 14.03
N PRO A 493 11.95 41.37 13.68
CA PRO A 493 13.28 41.57 14.25
C PRO A 493 13.87 42.95 13.96
N ASN A 494 14.68 43.46 14.89
CA ASN A 494 15.34 44.76 14.76
C ASN A 494 16.33 44.85 13.60
N ASP A 495 16.88 43.71 13.15
CA ASP A 495 17.85 43.63 12.06
C ASP A 495 17.18 43.51 10.68
N ILE A 496 15.89 43.83 10.57
CA ILE A 496 15.10 43.75 9.35
C ILE A 496 14.47 45.11 9.06
N VAL A 497 14.67 45.58 7.83
CA VAL A 497 13.97 46.75 7.28
C VAL A 497 12.81 46.27 6.43
N SER A 498 11.64 46.88 6.58
CA SER A 498 10.50 46.62 5.70
C SER A 498 10.36 47.75 4.71
N LYS A 499 9.78 47.44 3.54
CA LYS A 499 9.24 48.46 2.63
C LYS A 499 7.94 49.06 3.24
N ASP A 500 7.48 50.17 2.68
CA ASP A 500 6.37 50.99 3.22
C ASP A 500 5.06 50.21 3.47
N ASP A 501 4.84 49.13 2.72
CA ASP A 501 3.66 48.25 2.80
C ASP A 501 3.83 47.04 3.73
N GLU A 502 4.99 46.91 4.40
CA GLU A 502 5.37 45.80 5.29
C GLU A 502 5.37 44.38 4.69
N THR A 503 5.00 44.23 3.41
CA THR A 503 4.94 42.95 2.70
C THR A 503 6.32 42.39 2.33
N LEU A 504 7.33 43.25 2.26
CA LEU A 504 8.68 42.90 1.83
C LEU A 504 9.72 43.31 2.87
N TRP A 505 10.47 42.32 3.34
CA TRP A 505 11.48 42.43 4.38
C TRP A 505 12.88 42.29 3.78
N ARG A 506 13.83 43.09 4.25
CA ARG A 506 15.24 43.02 3.86
C ARG A 506 16.12 42.88 5.09
N ARG A 507 16.95 41.85 5.10
CA ARG A 507 17.85 41.56 6.22
C ARG A 507 19.08 42.48 6.21
N GLN A 508 19.37 43.10 7.36
CA GLN A 508 20.49 44.05 7.52
C GLN A 508 21.77 43.41 8.03
N THR A 509 21.71 42.22 8.64
CA THR A 509 22.90 41.53 9.16
C THR A 509 22.87 40.05 8.78
N PRO A 510 24.04 39.41 8.54
CA PRO A 510 24.06 37.97 8.29
C PRO A 510 23.52 37.22 9.51
N LYS A 511 22.65 36.24 9.29
CA LYS A 511 22.03 35.43 10.35
C LYS A 511 22.54 34.00 10.28
N LEU A 512 23.10 33.52 11.39
CA LEU A 512 23.36 32.10 11.57
C LEU A 512 22.01 31.40 11.84
N LEU A 513 21.63 30.48 10.97
CA LEU A 513 20.33 29.80 11.04
C LEU A 513 20.35 28.65 12.06
N TYR A 514 21.49 27.98 12.23
CA TYR A 514 21.70 26.89 13.18
C TYR A 514 22.96 27.15 14.02
N PRO A 515 22.82 27.54 15.29
CA PRO A 515 23.96 27.76 16.19
C PRO A 515 24.32 26.44 16.89
N LEU A 516 25.15 25.60 16.27
CA LEU A 516 25.66 24.38 16.90
C LEU A 516 27.18 24.41 17.12
N GLY A 517 27.60 23.90 18.28
CA GLY A 517 28.97 23.99 18.79
C GLY A 517 29.95 23.08 18.05
N SER A 518 31.10 23.64 17.70
CA SER A 518 32.23 23.03 16.96
C SER A 518 32.12 22.90 15.43
N GLY A 519 31.42 23.83 14.77
CA GLY A 519 31.94 24.50 13.57
C GLY A 519 32.19 23.71 12.27
N GLN A 520 31.58 22.54 12.03
CA GLN A 520 31.75 21.85 10.75
C GLN A 520 30.63 22.13 9.72
N THR A 521 29.42 22.48 10.17
CA THR A 521 28.25 22.72 9.30
C THR A 521 27.46 23.94 9.77
N ASN A 522 27.75 25.11 9.20
CA ASN A 522 27.05 26.36 9.53
C ASN A 522 26.23 26.83 8.34
N LEU A 523 24.91 26.88 8.50
CA LEU A 523 24.02 27.47 7.49
C LEU A 523 23.83 28.97 7.80
N TRP A 524 24.35 29.82 6.92
CA TRP A 524 24.30 31.28 7.06
C TRP A 524 23.37 31.89 6.00
N MET A 525 22.44 32.72 6.47
CA MET A 525 21.71 33.63 5.59
C MET A 525 22.50 34.94 5.48
N PRO A 526 22.92 35.35 4.27
CA PRO A 526 23.70 36.56 4.09
C PRO A 526 22.88 37.83 4.37
N GLN A 527 23.58 38.95 4.53
CA GLN A 527 22.95 40.27 4.56
C GLN A 527 22.36 40.61 3.19
N GLY A 528 21.29 41.40 3.18
CA GLY A 528 20.69 41.94 1.96
C GLY A 528 19.63 41.05 1.33
N VAL A 529 19.45 39.81 1.81
CA VAL A 529 18.42 38.87 1.35
C VAL A 529 17.03 39.47 1.55
N LEU A 530 16.19 39.31 0.53
CA LEU A 530 14.80 39.73 0.53
C LEU A 530 13.92 38.60 1.05
N GLY A 531 12.86 38.96 1.76
CA GLY A 531 11.87 38.04 2.28
C GLY A 531 10.47 38.56 2.03
N GLN A 532 9.62 37.74 1.44
CA GLN A 532 8.21 38.04 1.24
C GLN A 532 7.43 37.58 2.48
N VAL A 533 6.63 38.49 3.05
CA VAL A 533 5.72 38.20 4.16
C VAL A 533 4.43 37.63 3.57
N MET A 534 4.14 36.35 3.86
CA MET A 534 2.97 35.66 3.29
C MET A 534 1.72 35.75 4.16
N ILE A 535 1.88 35.80 5.49
CA ILE A 535 0.78 35.96 6.45
C ILE A 535 1.27 36.91 7.54
N GLY A 536 0.53 38.01 7.76
CA GLY A 536 0.73 38.93 8.87
C GLY A 536 -0.57 39.06 9.66
N GLY A 537 -0.65 38.41 10.82
CA GLY A 537 -1.82 38.44 11.70
C GLY A 537 -1.45 38.27 13.18
N GLU A 538 -2.44 38.11 14.06
CA GLU A 538 -2.23 38.01 15.53
C GLU A 538 -1.28 36.87 15.96
N GLN A 539 -1.06 35.86 15.12
CA GLN A 539 -0.19 34.71 15.38
C GLN A 539 1.28 34.89 14.93
N GLY A 540 1.63 36.02 14.33
CA GLY A 540 2.98 36.35 13.86
C GLY A 540 3.10 36.46 12.33
N TYR A 541 4.35 36.52 11.86
CA TYR A 541 4.74 36.70 10.46
C TYR A 541 5.37 35.42 9.90
N VAL A 542 4.83 34.92 8.79
CA VAL A 542 5.47 33.88 7.97
C VAL A 542 6.24 34.55 6.84
N VAL A 543 7.56 34.38 6.81
CA VAL A 543 8.45 35.07 5.87
C VAL A 543 9.21 34.06 5.03
N ARG A 544 9.05 34.14 3.71
CA ARG A 544 9.77 33.34 2.72
C ARG A 544 10.96 34.13 2.20
N TRP A 545 12.18 33.74 2.57
CA TRP A 545 13.42 34.40 2.17
C TRP A 545 13.93 33.85 0.84
N GLU A 546 14.33 34.74 -0.08
CA GLU A 546 15.02 34.42 -1.34
C GLU A 546 16.49 34.03 -1.08
N HIS A 547 16.67 32.90 -0.39
CA HIS A 547 17.98 32.39 -0.01
C HIS A 547 18.17 31.02 -0.64
N SER A 548 19.20 30.90 -1.49
CA SER A 548 19.58 29.61 -2.04
C SER A 548 20.50 28.84 -1.11
N TYR A 549 20.19 27.57 -0.89
CA TYR A 549 20.95 26.66 -0.04
C TYR A 549 20.69 25.20 -0.41
N SER A 550 21.57 24.32 0.08
CA SER A 550 21.41 22.87 -0.01
C SER A 550 20.70 22.35 1.24
N SER A 551 19.55 21.70 1.05
CA SER A 551 18.79 21.04 2.12
C SER A 551 19.59 19.95 2.80
N TRP A 552 20.58 19.36 2.13
CA TRP A 552 21.48 18.36 2.71
C TRP A 552 22.31 18.92 3.87
N THR A 553 22.71 20.19 3.76
CA THR A 553 23.36 20.91 4.87
C THR A 553 22.38 21.13 6.02
N LEU A 554 21.15 21.56 5.70
CA LEU A 554 20.08 21.73 6.69
C LEU A 554 19.75 20.43 7.42
N PHE A 555 19.68 19.30 6.71
CA PHE A 555 19.42 17.99 7.30
C PHE A 555 20.50 17.61 8.30
N THR A 556 21.76 17.89 8.00
CA THR A 556 22.87 17.68 8.96
C THR A 556 22.61 18.49 10.23
N CYS A 557 22.34 19.79 10.08
CA CYS A 557 22.05 20.67 11.22
C CYS A 557 20.85 20.19 12.04
N GLU A 558 19.73 19.80 11.42
CA GLU A 558 18.52 19.33 12.12
C GLU A 558 18.78 18.03 12.90
N VAL A 559 19.53 17.09 12.32
CA VAL A 559 19.85 15.83 13.01
C VAL A 559 20.87 16.07 14.12
N GLU A 560 21.82 16.98 13.94
CA GLU A 560 22.76 17.38 14.99
C GLU A 560 22.05 18.10 16.14
N MET A 561 21.08 18.98 15.88
CA MET A 561 20.29 19.64 16.93
C MET A 561 19.65 18.62 17.87
N LEU A 562 19.19 17.49 17.34
CA LEU A 562 18.62 16.41 18.15
C LEU A 562 19.61 15.83 19.18
N LEU A 563 20.92 15.88 18.89
CA LEU A 563 21.97 15.45 19.82
C LEU A 563 22.18 16.46 20.97
N HIS A 564 21.80 17.72 20.77
CA HIS A 564 22.06 18.82 21.68
C HIS A 564 20.85 19.26 22.52
N VAL A 565 19.63 18.89 22.12
CA VAL A 565 18.42 19.17 22.91
C VAL A 565 18.43 18.42 24.25
N VAL A 566 18.14 19.17 25.32
CA VAL A 566 18.28 18.72 26.71
C VAL A 566 16.94 18.32 27.33
N SER A 567 15.83 18.97 26.94
CA SER A 567 14.49 18.68 27.49
C SER A 567 13.76 17.60 26.68
N THR A 568 12.89 16.83 27.35
CA THR A 568 12.07 15.80 26.69
C THR A 568 11.09 16.39 25.66
N ALA A 569 10.54 17.57 25.92
CA ALA A 569 9.60 18.24 25.00
C ALA A 569 10.31 18.69 23.71
N ASP A 570 11.49 19.29 23.84
CA ASP A 570 12.31 19.70 22.68
C ASP A 570 12.80 18.50 21.87
N VAL A 571 13.10 17.39 22.54
CA VAL A 571 13.44 16.12 21.88
C VAL A 571 12.27 15.60 21.05
N ILE A 572 11.05 15.62 21.57
CA ILE A 572 9.88 15.15 20.82
C ILE A 572 9.63 16.05 19.61
N ALA A 573 9.68 17.38 19.79
CA ALA A 573 9.52 18.33 18.70
C ALA A 573 10.61 18.16 17.62
N GLN A 574 11.86 17.97 18.03
CA GLN A 574 12.97 17.78 17.11
C GLN A 574 12.93 16.41 16.43
N CYS A 575 12.51 15.35 17.12
CA CYS A 575 12.27 14.03 16.52
C CYS A 575 11.21 14.10 15.41
N ALA A 576 10.15 14.90 15.58
CA ALA A 576 9.14 15.09 14.55
C ALA A 576 9.70 15.76 13.29
N ARG A 577 10.70 16.64 13.42
CA ARG A 577 11.44 17.25 12.29
C ARG A 577 12.44 16.28 11.65
N VAL A 578 13.14 15.49 12.46
CA VAL A 578 14.19 14.57 12.01
C VAL A 578 13.63 13.30 11.35
N LYS A 579 12.50 12.76 11.82
CA LYS A 579 11.94 11.52 11.30
C LYS A 579 11.73 11.53 9.77
N PRO A 580 11.08 12.53 9.15
CA PRO A 580 10.92 12.57 7.69
C PRO A 580 12.24 12.63 6.92
N ILE A 581 13.28 13.24 7.49
CA ILE A 581 14.65 13.24 6.91
C ILE A 581 15.20 11.82 6.89
N LEU A 582 15.06 11.07 8.00
CA LEU A 582 15.52 9.69 8.09
C LEU A 582 14.79 8.78 7.11
N ASP A 583 13.47 8.93 7.03
CA ASP A 583 12.61 8.13 6.15
C ASP A 583 12.99 8.34 4.67
N LEU A 584 13.23 9.61 4.26
CA LEU A 584 13.71 9.94 2.91
C LEU A 584 15.09 9.36 2.61
N VAL A 585 16.07 9.58 3.49
CA VAL A 585 17.45 9.09 3.31
C VAL A 585 17.47 7.56 3.21
N HIS A 586 16.71 6.89 4.08
CA HIS A 586 16.55 5.44 4.01
C HIS A 586 16.00 4.99 2.65
N LYS A 587 14.93 5.64 2.17
CA LYS A 587 14.32 5.31 0.88
C LYS A 587 15.29 5.51 -0.28
N ILE A 588 16.03 6.63 -0.33
CA ILE A 588 17.07 6.89 -1.34
C ILE A 588 18.08 5.74 -1.39
N ILE A 589 18.66 5.39 -0.23
CA ILE A 589 19.68 4.34 -0.14
C ILE A 589 19.13 2.98 -0.59
N SER A 590 17.88 2.67 -0.22
CA SER A 590 17.23 1.41 -0.61
C SER A 590 16.93 1.31 -2.11
N THR A 591 16.65 2.44 -2.76
CA THR A 591 16.30 2.51 -4.18
C THR A 591 17.55 2.52 -5.06
N ASP A 592 18.53 3.34 -4.71
CA ASP A 592 19.81 3.38 -5.40
C ASP A 592 20.94 3.68 -4.42
N TRP A 593 21.75 2.66 -4.13
CA TRP A 593 22.91 2.84 -3.27
C TRP A 593 24.06 3.55 -4.01
N THR A 594 24.15 3.45 -5.35
CA THR A 594 25.25 4.04 -6.16
C THR A 594 25.21 5.55 -6.18
N VAL A 595 24.06 6.11 -5.85
CA VAL A 595 23.87 7.51 -5.53
C VAL A 595 24.84 7.94 -4.42
N SER A 596 25.23 7.09 -3.46
CA SER A 596 26.29 7.43 -2.49
C SER A 596 27.68 7.77 -3.09
N ASP A 597 27.93 7.43 -4.37
CA ASP A 597 29.15 7.80 -5.08
C ASP A 597 29.04 9.15 -5.81
N PHE A 598 27.86 9.48 -6.37
CA PHE A 598 27.59 10.72 -7.14
C PHE A 598 27.03 11.86 -6.29
N ILE A 599 26.25 11.48 -5.30
CA ILE A 599 25.68 12.31 -4.27
C ILE A 599 26.61 12.04 -3.10
N ASN A 600 27.21 13.08 -2.54
CA ASN A 600 27.46 13.02 -1.12
C ASN A 600 26.08 13.19 -0.48
N PRO A 601 25.31 12.14 -0.11
CA PRO A 601 24.54 12.36 1.10
C PRO A 601 25.65 12.68 2.10
N PRO A 602 25.65 13.84 2.78
CA PRO A 602 26.78 14.18 3.60
C PRO A 602 27.03 12.95 4.46
N VAL A 603 28.23 12.37 4.39
CA VAL A 603 28.61 11.24 5.25
C VAL A 603 28.24 11.61 6.69
N ASP A 604 28.28 12.91 6.98
CA ASP A 604 27.75 13.64 8.11
C ASP A 604 26.24 13.51 8.37
N VAL A 605 25.35 13.57 7.37
CA VAL A 605 23.90 13.25 7.54
C VAL A 605 23.75 11.80 7.97
N ILE A 606 24.33 10.83 7.26
CA ILE A 606 24.22 9.41 7.62
C ILE A 606 24.82 9.17 9.02
N ALA A 607 25.99 9.75 9.29
CA ALA A 607 26.63 9.69 10.59
C ALA A 607 25.74 10.32 11.68
N SER A 608 25.09 11.44 11.38
CA SER A 608 24.15 12.10 12.28
C SER A 608 22.92 11.24 12.51
N CYS A 609 22.37 10.58 11.49
CA CYS A 609 21.28 9.62 11.61
C CYS A 609 21.66 8.48 12.59
N VAL A 610 22.83 7.88 12.39
CA VAL A 610 23.35 6.80 13.23
C VAL A 610 23.66 7.28 14.66
N ASN A 611 24.17 8.51 14.81
CA ASN A 611 24.37 9.13 16.12
C ASN A 611 23.03 9.41 16.83
N CYS A 612 22.01 9.88 16.11
CA CYS A 612 20.65 10.07 16.62
C CYS A 612 20.09 8.74 17.16
N LEU A 613 20.17 7.66 16.36
CA LEU A 613 19.78 6.32 16.79
C LEU A 613 20.53 5.87 18.05
N SER A 614 21.81 6.24 18.17
CA SER A 614 22.61 5.97 19.37
C SER A 614 22.08 6.70 20.60
N VAL A 615 21.63 7.95 20.45
CA VAL A 615 21.05 8.74 21.55
C VAL A 615 19.68 8.22 21.94
N LEU A 616 18.83 7.88 20.97
CA LEU A 616 17.52 7.27 21.21
C LEU A 616 17.65 5.94 21.95
N ALA A 617 18.58 5.08 21.52
CA ALA A 617 18.89 3.82 22.18
C ALA A 617 19.38 4.02 23.64
N ALA A 618 20.09 5.11 23.93
CA ALA A 618 20.56 5.42 25.27
C ALA A 618 19.45 5.94 26.20
N ARG A 619 18.53 6.76 25.68
CA ARG A 619 17.50 7.45 26.47
C ARG A 619 16.25 6.59 26.72
N MET A 620 15.95 5.61 25.85
CA MET A 620 14.77 4.76 25.98
C MET A 620 15.07 3.25 25.88
N PRO A 621 15.90 2.68 26.77
CA PRO A 621 16.29 1.27 26.68
C PRO A 621 15.16 0.27 27.00
N GLY A 622 14.15 0.65 27.79
CA GLY A 622 13.12 -0.27 28.31
C GLY A 622 11.65 -0.02 27.90
N LYS A 623 11.32 1.09 27.22
CA LYS A 623 9.94 1.41 26.77
C LYS A 623 9.64 0.94 25.34
N VAL A 624 10.41 -0.04 24.88
CA VAL A 624 10.36 -0.68 23.55
C VAL A 624 9.10 -1.58 23.37
N GLY A 625 8.16 -1.58 24.31
CA GLY A 625 6.94 -2.41 24.25
C GLY A 625 5.61 -1.70 24.56
N MET A 626 5.54 -0.37 24.72
CA MET A 626 4.27 0.29 25.14
C MET A 626 3.85 1.55 24.37
N LEU A 627 4.36 1.75 23.16
CA LEU A 627 3.65 2.50 22.12
C LEU A 627 3.87 1.68 20.84
N GLY A 628 2.83 1.47 20.03
CA GLY A 628 2.81 0.56 18.86
C GLY A 628 3.79 0.86 17.70
N THR A 629 4.91 1.51 17.96
CA THR A 629 6.04 1.67 17.03
C THR A 629 7.08 0.57 17.31
N ALA A 630 7.34 -0.27 16.31
CA ALA A 630 8.34 -1.33 16.35
C ALA A 630 9.67 -0.87 16.98
N SER A 631 10.32 -1.75 17.74
CA SER A 631 11.60 -1.46 18.39
C SER A 631 12.60 -0.82 17.41
N VAL A 632 13.34 0.20 17.86
CA VAL A 632 14.38 0.87 17.04
C VAL A 632 15.33 -0.17 16.44
N TRP A 633 15.61 -1.25 17.18
CA TRP A 633 16.39 -2.39 16.72
C TRP A 633 15.73 -3.24 15.62
N ALA A 634 14.47 -3.64 15.80
CA ALA A 634 13.73 -4.38 14.77
C ALA A 634 13.62 -3.54 13.49
N SER A 635 13.33 -2.25 13.61
CA SER A 635 13.26 -1.33 12.47
C SER A 635 14.61 -1.25 11.75
N LEU A 636 15.72 -1.10 12.49
CA LEU A 636 17.10 -1.09 11.96
C LEU A 636 17.46 -2.39 11.22
N HIS A 637 17.09 -3.55 11.75
CA HIS A 637 17.39 -4.85 11.12
C HIS A 637 16.70 -4.99 9.75
N HIS A 638 15.47 -4.48 9.61
CA HIS A 638 14.74 -4.51 8.34
C HIS A 638 15.27 -3.51 7.28
N THR A 639 16.14 -2.56 7.66
CA THR A 639 16.71 -1.58 6.70
C THR A 639 17.78 -2.15 5.76
N GLY A 640 18.36 -3.31 6.10
CA GLY A 640 19.53 -3.85 5.38
C GLY A 640 20.81 -3.01 5.54
N PHE A 641 20.78 -1.91 6.31
CA PHE A 641 21.96 -1.09 6.58
C PHE A 641 23.00 -1.83 7.42
N LEU A 642 22.53 -2.51 8.47
CA LEU A 642 23.39 -3.25 9.38
C LEU A 642 23.81 -4.61 8.79
N PRO A 643 24.96 -5.15 9.20
CA PRO A 643 25.34 -6.53 8.92
C PRO A 643 24.27 -7.53 9.40
N PHE A 644 24.01 -8.56 8.58
CA PHE A 644 22.97 -9.57 8.85
C PHE A 644 23.42 -10.98 8.45
N ALA A 645 22.72 -11.99 8.97
CA ALA A 645 22.93 -13.40 8.60
C ALA A 645 21.85 -13.86 7.60
N SER A 646 22.25 -14.57 6.54
CA SER A 646 21.33 -15.03 5.48
C SER A 646 20.43 -16.20 5.92
N SER A 647 20.72 -16.82 7.07
CA SER A 647 19.95 -17.92 7.65
C SER A 647 19.84 -17.72 9.15
N PRO A 648 18.74 -18.17 9.79
CA PRO A 648 18.58 -18.06 11.23
C PRO A 648 19.74 -18.79 11.93
N LEU A 649 20.41 -18.07 12.84
CA LEU A 649 21.54 -18.58 13.59
C LEU A 649 21.04 -19.62 14.60
N THR A 650 21.16 -20.91 14.24
CA THR A 650 20.66 -22.05 15.02
C THR A 650 21.72 -22.68 15.92
N SER A 651 23.01 -22.48 15.63
CA SER A 651 24.11 -23.07 16.41
C SER A 651 25.32 -22.13 16.56
N MET A 652 26.05 -22.27 17.68
CA MET A 652 27.25 -21.47 17.98
C MET A 652 28.42 -21.61 16.99
N PRO A 653 28.71 -22.80 16.41
CA PRO A 653 29.76 -22.92 15.39
C PRO A 653 29.45 -22.08 14.15
N GLN A 654 28.17 -22.00 13.75
CA GLN A 654 27.73 -21.15 12.64
C GLN A 654 27.85 -19.66 12.97
N CYS A 655 27.54 -19.24 14.21
CA CYS A 655 27.74 -17.87 14.67
C CYS A 655 29.22 -17.46 14.62
N VAL A 656 30.13 -18.31 15.11
CA VAL A 656 31.57 -18.00 15.19
C VAL A 656 32.25 -18.10 13.83
N SER A 657 31.76 -18.96 12.93
CA SER A 657 32.26 -19.11 11.56
C SER A 657 32.14 -17.80 10.76
N ALA A 658 31.07 -17.03 10.98
CA ALA A 658 30.66 -15.87 10.15
C ALA A 658 30.30 -16.23 8.69
N GLU A 659 30.27 -17.51 8.36
CA GLU A 659 29.82 -18.03 7.08
C GLU A 659 28.33 -17.73 6.85
N GLY A 660 28.00 -17.21 5.67
CA GLY A 660 26.65 -16.74 5.34
C GLY A 660 26.27 -15.37 5.91
N MET A 661 27.17 -14.68 6.62
CA MET A 661 26.98 -13.29 7.05
C MET A 661 27.30 -12.31 5.92
N LYS A 662 26.47 -11.28 5.79
CA LYS A 662 26.67 -10.17 4.84
C LYS A 662 26.95 -8.89 5.61
N ALA A 663 27.90 -8.09 5.12
CA ALA A 663 28.30 -6.85 5.77
C ALA A 663 27.24 -5.71 5.68
N GLY A 664 26.14 -5.95 4.96
CA GLY A 664 25.07 -4.98 4.75
C GLY A 664 25.53 -3.75 3.97
N ASN A 665 24.65 -2.75 3.86
CA ASN A 665 25.00 -1.50 3.16
C ASN A 665 26.09 -0.68 3.89
N TYR A 666 26.21 -0.83 5.22
CA TYR A 666 27.31 -0.24 5.98
C TYR A 666 28.69 -0.74 5.52
N GLY A 667 28.84 -2.05 5.33
CA GLY A 667 30.12 -2.63 4.88
C GLY A 667 30.55 -2.11 3.51
N THR A 668 29.60 -1.99 2.59
CA THR A 668 29.80 -1.39 1.26
C THR A 668 30.25 0.06 1.37
N LEU A 669 29.56 0.89 2.18
CA LEU A 669 29.90 2.30 2.42
C LEU A 669 31.30 2.46 3.02
N LEU A 670 31.66 1.60 3.98
CA LEU A 670 32.99 1.63 4.60
C LEU A 670 34.09 1.38 3.55
N VAL A 671 33.94 0.36 2.71
CA VAL A 671 34.98 -0.06 1.76
C VAL A 671 35.06 0.86 0.54
N GLN A 672 33.92 1.32 0.02
CA GLN A 672 33.89 2.07 -1.24
C GLN A 672 33.96 3.59 -1.06
N ILE A 673 33.60 4.12 0.11
CA ILE A 673 33.51 5.57 0.33
C ILE A 673 34.44 6.02 1.46
N GLU A 674 34.23 5.57 2.70
CA GLU A 674 34.99 6.07 3.85
C GLU A 674 36.48 5.68 3.77
N GLN A 675 36.80 4.45 3.38
CA GLN A 675 38.20 3.99 3.25
C GLN A 675 38.98 4.72 2.15
N PRO A 676 38.47 4.89 0.91
CA PRO A 676 39.18 5.62 -0.14
C PRO A 676 39.33 7.11 0.16
N ARG A 677 38.30 7.72 0.77
CA ARG A 677 38.30 9.14 1.14
C ARG A 677 39.12 9.44 2.38
N GLY A 678 39.24 8.50 3.32
CA GLY A 678 39.97 8.67 4.57
C GLY A 678 39.23 9.49 5.63
N GLU A 679 37.90 9.60 5.49
CA GLU A 679 36.97 10.25 6.40
C GLU A 679 35.98 9.19 6.92
N TYR A 680 35.79 9.10 8.23
CA TYR A 680 35.13 7.96 8.88
C TYR A 680 33.96 8.36 9.81
N ALA A 681 33.16 9.36 9.42
CA ALA A 681 32.10 9.88 10.28
C ALA A 681 31.01 8.83 10.55
N VAL A 682 30.59 8.06 9.54
CA VAL A 682 29.59 6.97 9.67
C VAL A 682 30.17 5.83 10.48
N THR A 683 31.41 5.42 10.22
CA THR A 683 32.07 4.37 11.02
C THR A 683 32.18 4.74 12.49
N VAL A 684 32.51 5.99 12.80
CA VAL A 684 32.54 6.48 14.18
C VAL A 684 31.15 6.44 14.83
N ALA A 685 30.11 6.85 14.11
CA ALA A 685 28.73 6.80 14.57
C ALA A 685 28.23 5.36 14.78
N PHE A 686 28.52 4.46 13.83
CA PHE A 686 28.17 3.04 13.89
C PHE A 686 28.77 2.34 15.10
N LEU A 687 30.07 2.56 15.37
CA LEU A 687 30.73 2.01 16.55
C LEU A 687 30.13 2.54 17.85
N ARG A 688 29.67 3.79 17.87
CA ARG A 688 28.95 4.37 19.01
C ARG A 688 27.58 3.70 19.19
N LEU A 689 26.82 3.51 18.11
CA LEU A 689 25.51 2.84 18.13
C LEU A 689 25.62 1.44 18.71
N ILE A 690 26.54 0.62 18.17
CA ILE A 690 26.79 -0.74 18.68
C ILE A 690 27.16 -0.69 20.15
N THR A 691 28.07 0.20 20.54
CA THR A 691 28.48 0.32 21.94
C THR A 691 27.30 0.65 22.85
N THR A 692 26.40 1.54 22.44
CA THR A 692 25.20 1.89 23.22
C THR A 692 24.22 0.73 23.29
N LEU A 693 23.94 0.06 22.17
CA LEU A 693 23.01 -1.07 22.12
C LEU A 693 23.51 -2.25 22.97
N VAL A 694 24.79 -2.59 22.85
CA VAL A 694 25.43 -3.63 23.68
C VAL A 694 25.35 -3.27 25.17
N LYS A 695 25.50 -1.98 25.53
CA LYS A 695 25.32 -1.51 26.91
C LYS A 695 23.87 -1.63 27.41
N GLY A 696 22.89 -1.27 26.57
CA GLY A 696 21.47 -1.33 26.90
C GLY A 696 20.90 -2.76 26.99
N GLN A 697 21.62 -3.75 26.47
CA GLN A 697 21.23 -5.18 26.50
C GLN A 697 21.94 -5.98 27.61
N LEU A 698 22.70 -5.34 28.52
CA LEU A 698 23.24 -6.01 29.72
C LEU A 698 22.06 -6.49 30.60
N GLY A 699 21.62 -7.75 30.39
CA GLY A 699 20.56 -8.41 31.15
C GLY A 699 19.49 -9.15 30.31
N SER A 700 19.44 -8.96 28.99
CA SER A 700 18.47 -9.64 28.10
C SER A 700 19.18 -10.41 26.99
N THR A 701 19.02 -11.73 26.96
CA THR A 701 19.65 -12.65 25.98
C THR A 701 18.86 -12.82 24.68
N GLN A 702 17.77 -12.10 24.47
CA GLN A 702 16.82 -12.43 23.39
C GLN A 702 17.13 -11.84 22.01
N ASN A 703 18.09 -10.90 21.87
CA ASN A 703 18.39 -10.26 20.58
C ASN A 703 19.58 -10.89 19.83
N LYS A 704 19.36 -12.07 19.22
CA LYS A 704 20.35 -12.75 18.34
C LYS A 704 20.77 -11.92 17.11
N GLY A 705 20.05 -10.85 16.77
CA GLY A 705 20.35 -9.99 15.62
C GLY A 705 21.61 -9.12 15.74
N LEU A 706 22.14 -8.86 16.94
CA LEU A 706 23.33 -8.00 17.14
C LEU A 706 24.65 -8.72 16.80
N ILE A 707 24.63 -10.05 16.70
CA ILE A 707 25.81 -10.90 16.52
C ILE A 707 26.58 -10.57 15.23
N PRO A 708 25.96 -10.44 14.04
CA PRO A 708 26.67 -10.09 12.81
C PRO A 708 27.36 -8.72 12.87
N CYS A 709 26.75 -7.74 13.54
CA CYS A 709 27.33 -6.40 13.73
C CYS A 709 28.60 -6.45 14.58
N VAL A 710 28.57 -7.21 15.68
CA VAL A 710 29.74 -7.41 16.57
C VAL A 710 30.84 -8.19 15.86
N LEU A 711 30.49 -9.21 15.08
CA LEU A 711 31.46 -10.01 14.33
C LEU A 711 32.14 -9.22 13.21
N LEU A 712 31.42 -8.36 12.49
CA LEU A 712 32.04 -7.45 11.51
C LEU A 712 33.11 -6.58 12.20
N VAL A 713 32.81 -6.01 13.36
CA VAL A 713 33.77 -5.18 14.12
C VAL A 713 34.99 -5.99 14.55
N LEU A 714 34.79 -7.23 15.02
CA LEU A 714 35.87 -8.08 15.57
C LEU A 714 36.72 -8.76 14.49
N LYS A 715 36.12 -9.24 13.42
CA LYS A 715 36.80 -10.03 12.37
C LYS A 715 37.28 -9.18 11.20
N GLU A 716 36.55 -8.14 10.83
CA GLU A 716 36.90 -7.35 9.64
C GLU A 716 37.55 -6.01 10.02
N MET A 717 36.95 -5.24 10.95
CA MET A 717 37.46 -3.91 11.27
C MET A 717 38.68 -3.94 12.19
N LEU A 718 38.65 -4.71 13.27
CA LEU A 718 39.74 -4.75 14.25
C LEU A 718 41.09 -5.18 13.64
N PRO A 719 41.15 -6.18 12.75
CA PRO A 719 42.43 -6.58 12.15
C PRO A 719 42.92 -5.60 11.09
N THR A 720 42.04 -4.81 10.47
CA THR A 720 42.40 -4.03 9.27
C THR A 720 42.42 -2.53 9.48
N TYR A 721 41.78 -1.98 10.53
CA TYR A 721 41.64 -0.52 10.68
C TYR A 721 42.97 0.22 10.68
N HIS A 722 44.03 -0.39 11.20
CA HIS A 722 45.36 0.22 11.22
C HIS A 722 45.97 0.45 9.83
N LYS A 723 45.43 -0.20 8.79
CA LYS A 723 45.86 -0.10 7.38
C LYS A 723 45.03 0.88 6.57
N TRP A 724 43.95 1.43 7.12
CA TRP A 724 43.10 2.35 6.37
C TRP A 724 43.76 3.73 6.21
N ARG A 725 43.34 4.49 5.19
CA ARG A 725 43.81 5.85 4.91
C ARG A 725 43.15 6.84 5.87
N TYR A 726 43.88 7.76 6.51
CA TYR A 726 43.26 8.75 7.40
C TYR A 726 43.64 10.17 6.98
N ASN A 727 42.65 11.00 6.64
CA ASN A 727 42.91 12.40 6.27
C ASN A 727 43.00 13.32 7.49
N THR A 728 42.35 12.95 8.59
CA THR A 728 42.26 13.78 9.80
C THR A 728 43.02 13.11 10.96
N TYR A 729 43.93 13.86 11.58
CA TYR A 729 44.68 13.42 12.75
C TYR A 729 43.75 13.06 13.92
N GLY A 730 44.03 11.97 14.64
CA GLY A 730 43.23 11.54 15.81
C GLY A 730 42.04 10.62 15.50
N VAL A 731 41.63 10.48 14.23
CA VAL A 731 40.48 9.62 13.84
C VAL A 731 40.80 8.14 14.02
N ARG A 732 42.03 7.72 13.68
CA ARG A 732 42.53 6.35 13.87
C ARG A 732 42.48 5.93 15.34
N GLU A 733 42.92 6.79 16.24
CA GLU A 733 42.92 6.57 17.69
C GLU A 733 41.49 6.48 18.22
N ARG A 734 40.59 7.28 17.66
CA ARG A 734 39.17 7.31 18.04
C ARG A 734 38.43 6.04 17.62
N ILE A 735 38.67 5.54 16.40
CA ILE A 735 38.19 4.23 15.94
C ILE A 735 38.83 3.13 16.78
N GLY A 736 40.16 3.15 16.92
CA GLY A 736 40.92 2.18 17.69
C GLY A 736 40.42 2.05 19.12
N ARG A 737 40.11 3.16 19.82
CA ARG A 737 39.54 3.14 21.17
C ARG A 737 38.17 2.44 21.24
N ARG A 738 37.32 2.62 20.23
CA ARG A 738 35.97 2.02 20.21
C ARG A 738 35.98 0.56 19.80
N VAL A 739 36.80 0.20 18.81
CA VAL A 739 36.97 -1.19 18.35
C VAL A 739 37.74 -2.02 19.39
N LYS A 740 38.69 -1.42 20.14
CA LYS A 740 39.45 -2.08 21.22
C LYS A 740 38.76 -2.07 22.59
N ALA A 741 37.49 -1.68 22.72
CA ALA A 741 36.72 -1.79 23.97
C ALA A 741 36.44 -3.28 24.32
N LYS A 742 37.51 -4.02 24.60
CA LYS A 742 37.63 -5.49 24.68
C LYS A 742 36.74 -6.13 25.75
N PRO A 743 36.61 -5.64 27.00
CA PRO A 743 35.89 -6.38 28.05
C PRO A 743 34.37 -6.40 27.89
N ARG A 744 33.77 -5.42 27.21
CA ARG A 744 32.30 -5.21 27.21
C ARG A 744 31.56 -5.77 25.98
N LEU A 745 32.22 -5.85 24.83
CA LEU A 745 31.69 -6.55 23.65
C LEU A 745 31.79 -8.08 23.82
N LEU A 746 32.88 -8.55 24.45
CA LEU A 746 33.07 -9.95 24.82
C LEU A 746 32.13 -10.40 25.94
N SER A 747 31.71 -9.55 26.89
CA SER A 747 30.80 -9.96 27.97
C SER A 747 29.38 -10.27 27.49
N VAL A 748 28.90 -9.65 26.40
CA VAL A 748 27.60 -9.99 25.80
C VAL A 748 27.68 -11.24 24.92
N ALA A 749 28.77 -11.39 24.16
CA ALA A 749 29.06 -12.67 23.48
C ALA A 749 29.22 -13.82 24.49
N ALA A 750 29.87 -13.57 25.63
CA ALA A 750 30.03 -14.50 26.73
C ALA A 750 28.74 -14.75 27.53
N GLY A 751 27.87 -13.74 27.69
CA GLY A 751 26.58 -13.89 28.36
C GLY A 751 25.61 -14.82 27.62
N CYS A 752 25.61 -14.76 26.28
CA CYS A 752 24.90 -15.74 25.44
C CYS A 752 25.54 -17.15 25.52
N LEU A 753 26.87 -17.22 25.59
CA LEU A 753 27.63 -18.47 25.71
C LEU A 753 27.43 -19.17 27.06
N ILE A 754 27.35 -18.43 28.18
CA ILE A 754 27.30 -18.99 29.53
C ILE A 754 25.91 -19.55 29.89
N LEU A 755 24.83 -18.89 29.47
CA LEU A 755 23.46 -19.34 29.75
C LEU A 755 23.08 -20.63 29.01
N GLU A 756 23.56 -20.83 27.76
CA GLU A 756 23.37 -22.10 27.03
C GLU A 756 24.35 -23.18 27.47
N LEU A 757 25.56 -22.84 27.94
CA LEU A 757 26.46 -23.83 28.57
C LEU A 757 25.81 -24.41 29.84
N ILE A 758 25.16 -23.58 30.64
CA ILE A 758 24.40 -24.02 31.82
C ILE A 758 23.20 -24.87 31.39
N HIS A 759 22.50 -24.52 30.31
CA HIS A 759 21.37 -25.32 29.79
C HIS A 759 21.80 -26.67 29.19
N GLY A 760 22.99 -26.71 28.56
CA GLY A 760 23.59 -27.94 28.03
C GLY A 760 24.17 -28.83 29.11
N ILE A 761 24.73 -28.26 30.17
CA ILE A 761 25.22 -29.01 31.35
C ILE A 761 24.03 -29.56 32.17
N LEU A 762 22.93 -28.82 32.28
CA LEU A 762 21.73 -29.27 33.01
C LEU A 762 20.87 -30.29 32.24
N ASN A 763 21.01 -30.39 30.91
CA ASN A 763 20.28 -31.36 30.08
C ASN A 763 21.10 -32.60 29.68
N LEU A 764 22.30 -32.79 30.25
CA LEU A 764 23.04 -34.05 30.16
C LEU A 764 22.70 -34.95 31.36
N SER A 765 21.50 -35.53 31.35
CA SER A 765 21.21 -36.80 32.01
C SER A 765 20.94 -37.84 30.92
N PRO A 766 21.84 -38.81 30.70
CA PRO A 766 21.64 -39.85 29.71
C PRO A 766 20.87 -41.02 30.33
N GLU A 767 19.67 -41.31 29.83
CA GLU A 767 19.11 -42.67 29.86
C GLU A 767 19.26 -43.28 28.47
N GLY A 768 19.82 -44.50 28.40
CA GLY A 768 19.76 -45.33 27.20
C GLY A 768 20.92 -46.30 26.99
N GLU A 769 21.00 -47.30 27.88
CA GLU A 769 21.26 -48.73 27.60
C GLU A 769 22.41 -49.19 26.68
N ASP A 770 23.26 -50.09 27.18
CA ASP A 770 23.25 -51.46 26.64
C ASP A 770 23.96 -52.51 27.52
N GLN A 771 23.45 -53.74 27.39
CA GLN A 771 23.71 -54.96 28.14
C GLN A 771 25.18 -55.45 28.15
N ALA A 772 25.68 -55.86 29.32
CA ALA A 772 26.61 -57.00 29.47
C ALA A 772 26.67 -57.49 30.94
N ARG A 773 26.06 -58.67 31.16
CA ARG A 773 25.95 -59.50 32.38
C ARG A 773 24.89 -59.17 33.40
#